data_AF-A0A938H1E0-F1
#
_entry.id   AF-A0A938H1E0-F1
#
_cell.length_a   1.000
_cell.length_b   1.000
_cell.length_c   1.000
_cell.angle_alpha   90.00
_cell.angle_beta   90.00
_cell.angle_gamma   90.00
#
_symmetry.space_group_name_H-M   'P 1'
#
loop_
_entity.id
_entity.type
_entity.pdbx_description
1 polymer ?
#
loop_
_entity_poly.entity_id
_entity_poly.type
_entity_poly.pdbx_seq_one_letter_code
_entity_poly.pdbx_strand_id
1 'polypeptide(L)'
;MIRPLRILASVVCLVIAACGKKPSPAETSAPQTESPAPVPKPLSPAERAEKLGFLAYLSADTEAVLSFPNSQSSLTRIKSSGLWKFIEAQGGGGSSGEEDGDGSSGGGDDIDGSFGNDGVGDGAFDEPPQADAASDNIELTIAFGKSTAGQTGALLKLNQKLTTIQFIQYVRVLAEAVTVDGLVNPYSGNESMEQDAFRELLADEDALALVESLRMPPLLIALRNDKAGNAESAAGIASLISMIGMIGEAAEPLSIERAGSNFEGYRIAGSSVAEMLEAQREAIDSVVGETPAARLIAAAASRDLVVLSGSFGSHLVVFIGSSADDLVLVTDPAQSLAASDRLAFTDAYRDRELLAVFHGSQELLDTVTRTAAGLGGMAEGIRKGLASMDGDTAELQECLRGLAANEARLTARIANEPVGIVAFHDDGWRIEVHGGGDQGMIDWQAPNRLGMLGNAKDTAMFANFSIAPGYQEAANAYLESLGGAVSRMTGWIAGLPVDDPGFLRFRDGFRVFDGMFREDLGEAWSCVSKDLDASLGGERAYVIDFNGTAPILPDVPADVLRDLPFPRASIIAPVADRAKLAESWTHLDTVLQRMIGKSGELTGQPIPRIQPIDSERNGFTTWFLPFPVFTDGFMPSVSLNDSWFAASTSRGQALDLLASASDPSAIESHGLRVMIGLDALRDGMRKACEVIRAHPEAFDTDVAQLDEVLAFLDATRELERIEVIGRREADGLRTSIHLRTR
;
A
#
# COMPACT_ATOMS: atom_id res chain seq x y z
N MET A 1 27.62 3.32 -2.17
CA MET A 1 26.94 2.04 -2.48
C MET A 1 25.54 1.89 -1.84
N ILE A 2 25.05 2.91 -1.11
CA ILE A 2 23.74 2.94 -0.43
C ILE A 2 22.57 3.26 -1.41
N ARG A 3 22.86 3.81 -2.60
CA ARG A 3 21.84 4.11 -3.64
C ARG A 3 21.21 2.88 -4.31
N PRO A 4 21.94 1.82 -4.71
CA PRO A 4 21.29 0.59 -5.20
C PRO A 4 20.55 -0.16 -4.09
N LEU A 5 20.98 -0.05 -2.82
CA LEU A 5 20.22 -0.58 -1.66
C LEU A 5 18.96 0.25 -1.38
N ARG A 6 18.98 1.57 -1.61
CA ARG A 6 17.79 2.44 -1.61
C ARG A 6 16.88 2.20 -2.81
N ILE A 7 17.39 1.86 -3.99
CA ILE A 7 16.55 1.46 -5.13
C ILE A 7 15.97 0.07 -4.91
N LEU A 8 16.73 -0.86 -4.34
CA LEU A 8 16.20 -2.17 -3.94
C LEU A 8 15.21 -2.02 -2.77
N ALA A 9 15.45 -1.15 -1.80
CA ALA A 9 14.52 -0.83 -0.71
C ALA A 9 13.33 0.01 -1.18
N SER A 10 13.46 0.86 -2.19
CA SER A 10 12.34 1.61 -2.79
C SER A 10 11.54 0.75 -3.76
N VAL A 11 12.15 -0.22 -4.45
CA VAL A 11 11.46 -1.23 -5.25
C VAL A 11 10.81 -2.25 -4.32
N VAL A 12 11.45 -2.64 -3.22
CA VAL A 12 10.83 -3.46 -2.16
C VAL A 12 9.74 -2.66 -1.44
N CYS A 13 9.89 -1.36 -1.18
CA CYS A 13 8.85 -0.51 -0.61
C CYS A 13 7.73 -0.18 -1.61
N LEU A 14 8.00 -0.10 -2.92
CA LEU A 14 6.98 0.06 -3.97
C LEU A 14 6.26 -1.27 -4.24
N VAL A 15 6.94 -2.41 -4.10
CA VAL A 15 6.33 -3.75 -4.13
C VAL A 15 5.54 -4.00 -2.84
N ILE A 16 5.98 -3.48 -1.69
CA ILE A 16 5.24 -3.51 -0.41
C ILE A 16 4.08 -2.51 -0.41
N ALA A 17 4.19 -1.36 -1.09
CA ALA A 17 3.12 -0.35 -1.21
C ALA A 17 2.11 -0.68 -2.31
N ALA A 18 2.45 -1.53 -3.28
CA ALA A 18 1.54 -2.06 -4.30
C ALA A 18 0.96 -3.45 -3.96
N CYS A 19 1.32 -4.04 -2.82
CA CYS A 19 0.63 -5.21 -2.29
C CYS A 19 -0.56 -4.77 -1.42
N GLY A 20 -1.78 -4.92 -1.94
CA GLY A 20 -3.00 -4.90 -1.15
C GLY A 20 -2.89 -5.89 0.02
N LYS A 21 -2.74 -5.32 1.23
CA LYS A 21 -2.41 -5.94 2.51
C LYS A 21 -3.37 -7.07 2.92
N LYS A 22 -2.83 -8.19 3.44
CA LYS A 22 -3.52 -9.12 4.36
C LYS A 22 -2.64 -10.32 4.86
N PRO A 23 -2.72 -10.82 6.13
CA PRO A 23 -1.83 -11.79 6.83
C PRO A 23 -2.30 -13.20 7.42
N SER A 24 -1.52 -13.97 8.26
CA SER A 24 -1.40 -15.47 8.61
C SER A 24 -1.96 -16.04 9.90
N PRO A 25 -2.06 -17.39 9.99
CA PRO A 25 -1.55 -18.03 11.20
C PRO A 25 -0.55 -19.21 11.06
N ALA A 26 0.42 -19.20 11.97
CA ALA A 26 1.58 -20.07 12.16
C ALA A 26 1.27 -21.46 12.73
N GLU A 27 2.23 -22.34 12.46
CA GLU A 27 2.49 -23.67 13.00
C GLU A 27 2.81 -23.68 14.52
N THR A 28 2.82 -24.78 15.27
CA THR A 28 2.90 -26.21 14.90
C THR A 28 2.26 -27.06 16.01
N SER A 29 1.31 -27.93 15.67
CA SER A 29 1.16 -29.26 16.29
C SER A 29 0.63 -30.22 15.22
N ALA A 30 1.26 -31.39 15.11
CA ALA A 30 1.03 -32.36 14.04
C ALA A 30 -0.43 -32.90 14.04
N PRO A 31 -1.00 -33.27 12.87
CA PRO A 31 -2.39 -33.70 12.80
C PRO A 31 -2.59 -35.10 13.40
N GLN A 32 -3.23 -35.17 14.57
CA GLN A 32 -4.16 -36.26 14.85
C GLN A 32 -5.49 -35.91 14.21
N THR A 33 -6.09 -36.90 13.54
CA THR A 33 -7.42 -36.81 12.94
C THR A 33 -8.46 -36.65 14.06
N GLU A 34 -8.68 -35.43 14.52
CA GLU A 34 -9.76 -35.11 15.45
C GLU A 34 -11.03 -34.72 14.69
N SER A 35 -12.10 -35.43 15.04
CA SER A 35 -13.48 -35.20 14.64
C SER A 35 -13.87 -33.72 14.80
N PRO A 36 -14.71 -33.14 13.92
CA PRO A 36 -15.01 -31.71 13.93
C PRO A 36 -15.49 -31.27 15.32
N ALA A 37 -14.80 -30.27 15.88
CA ALA A 37 -15.27 -29.55 17.04
C ALA A 37 -16.71 -29.04 16.78
N PRO A 38 -17.59 -29.06 17.79
CA PRO A 38 -18.96 -28.60 17.62
C PRO A 38 -18.95 -27.17 17.11
N VAL A 39 -19.63 -26.92 15.99
CA VAL A 39 -19.85 -25.59 15.43
C VAL A 39 -20.33 -24.69 16.57
N PRO A 40 -19.63 -23.58 16.89
CA PRO A 40 -20.08 -22.66 17.92
C PRO A 40 -21.53 -22.29 17.66
N LYS A 41 -22.37 -22.37 18.69
CA LYS A 41 -23.78 -21.97 18.55
C LYS A 41 -23.79 -20.51 18.08
N PRO A 42 -24.48 -20.18 16.96
CA PRO A 42 -24.53 -18.82 16.45
C PRO A 42 -25.09 -17.88 17.52
N LEU A 43 -24.61 -16.64 17.54
CA LEU A 43 -25.12 -15.62 18.45
C LEU A 43 -26.53 -15.24 18.01
N SER A 44 -27.43 -15.06 18.97
CA SER A 44 -28.69 -14.37 18.70
C SER A 44 -28.43 -12.90 18.34
N PRO A 45 -29.34 -12.24 17.60
CA PRO A 45 -29.22 -10.81 17.30
C PRO A 45 -28.99 -9.93 18.54
N ALA A 46 -29.62 -10.26 19.67
CA ALA A 46 -29.44 -9.54 20.93
C ALA A 46 -28.04 -9.74 21.52
N GLU A 47 -27.52 -10.97 21.53
CA GLU A 47 -26.15 -11.24 22.01
C GLU A 47 -25.11 -10.55 21.11
N ARG A 48 -25.33 -10.53 19.78
CA ARG A 48 -24.44 -9.85 18.84
C ARG A 48 -24.50 -8.33 19.03
N ALA A 49 -25.70 -7.77 19.19
CA ALA A 49 -25.91 -6.35 19.45
C ALA A 49 -25.20 -5.88 20.73
N GLU A 50 -25.33 -6.63 21.83
CA GLU A 50 -24.64 -6.33 23.10
C GLU A 50 -23.12 -6.30 22.91
N LYS A 51 -22.58 -7.26 22.17
CA LYS A 51 -21.14 -7.37 21.91
C LYS A 51 -20.59 -6.27 21.00
N LEU A 52 -21.38 -5.83 20.03
CA LEU A 52 -20.95 -4.91 18.97
C LEU A 52 -21.26 -3.43 19.28
N GLY A 53 -21.83 -3.12 20.44
CA GLY A 53 -22.08 -1.74 20.85
C GLY A 53 -23.03 -1.01 19.89
N PHE A 54 -22.59 0.12 19.35
CA PHE A 54 -23.38 1.02 18.54
C PHE A 54 -23.87 0.40 17.22
N LEU A 55 -23.24 -0.68 16.74
CA LEU A 55 -23.77 -1.42 15.58
C LEU A 55 -25.19 -1.97 15.81
N ALA A 56 -25.62 -2.11 17.08
CA ALA A 56 -26.99 -2.46 17.46
C ALA A 56 -28.04 -1.41 17.06
N TYR A 57 -27.61 -0.18 16.77
CA TYR A 57 -28.50 0.94 16.44
C TYR A 57 -28.43 1.36 14.98
N LEU A 58 -27.47 0.81 14.22
CA LEU A 58 -27.35 1.03 12.78
C LEU A 58 -28.39 0.20 12.02
N SER A 59 -28.97 0.76 10.96
CA SER A 59 -29.91 0.02 10.13
C SER A 59 -29.22 -1.12 9.35
N ALA A 60 -29.97 -2.15 8.98
CA ALA A 60 -29.45 -3.24 8.14
C ALA A 60 -28.98 -2.79 6.74
N ASP A 61 -29.34 -1.58 6.31
CA ASP A 61 -28.96 -1.01 5.00
C ASP A 61 -27.60 -0.30 5.01
N THR A 62 -26.89 -0.25 6.14
CA THR A 62 -25.52 0.28 6.21
C THR A 62 -24.59 -0.49 5.24
N GLU A 63 -23.89 0.25 4.36
CA GLU A 63 -23.02 -0.29 3.31
C GLU A 63 -21.59 -0.56 3.80
N ALA A 64 -21.10 0.27 4.73
CA ALA A 64 -19.80 0.10 5.35
C ALA A 64 -19.80 0.62 6.79
N VAL A 65 -19.02 -0.03 7.66
CA VAL A 65 -18.83 0.41 9.04
C VAL A 65 -17.43 0.07 9.52
N LEU A 66 -16.86 0.98 10.29
CA LEU A 66 -15.67 0.77 11.11
C LEU A 66 -16.04 1.06 12.56
N SER A 67 -15.81 0.11 13.46
CA SER A 67 -16.15 0.27 14.87
C SER A 67 -15.06 -0.27 15.77
N PHE A 68 -14.87 0.41 16.90
CA PHE A 68 -13.96 0.06 17.97
C PHE A 68 -14.78 -0.09 19.26
N PRO A 69 -15.41 -1.26 19.50
CA PRO A 69 -16.31 -1.47 20.63
C PRO A 69 -15.60 -1.35 21.99
N ASN A 70 -14.29 -1.61 22.04
CA ASN A 70 -13.45 -1.36 23.21
C ASN A 70 -12.07 -0.75 22.83
N SER A 71 -12.05 0.56 22.58
CA SER A 71 -10.83 1.23 22.08
C SER A 71 -9.82 1.60 23.16
N GLN A 72 -10.22 1.73 24.44
CA GLN A 72 -9.32 2.26 25.46
C GLN A 72 -8.27 1.24 25.92
N SER A 73 -8.65 -0.01 26.16
CA SER A 73 -7.69 -1.09 26.49
C SER A 73 -6.63 -1.25 25.38
N SER A 74 -7.09 -1.15 24.14
CA SER A 74 -6.27 -1.15 22.91
C SER A 74 -5.31 0.04 22.85
N LEU A 75 -5.82 1.26 23.00
CA LEU A 75 -5.04 2.49 22.93
C LEU A 75 -4.01 2.57 24.06
N THR A 76 -4.36 2.21 25.28
CA THR A 76 -3.40 2.16 26.40
C THR A 76 -2.28 1.18 26.12
N ARG A 77 -2.59 -0.01 25.58
CA ARG A 77 -1.57 -1.00 25.20
C ARG A 77 -0.67 -0.50 24.08
N ILE A 78 -1.24 0.08 23.01
CA ILE A 78 -0.46 0.69 21.92
C ILE A 78 0.46 1.77 22.48
N LYS A 79 -0.10 2.71 23.26
CA LYS A 79 0.67 3.82 23.87
C LYS A 79 1.78 3.34 24.81
N SER A 80 1.58 2.21 25.47
CA SER A 80 2.58 1.63 26.37
C SER A 80 3.74 0.94 25.65
N SER A 81 3.55 0.54 24.38
CA SER A 81 4.53 -0.21 23.60
C SER A 81 5.80 0.59 23.32
N GLY A 82 6.94 -0.11 23.23
CA GLY A 82 8.20 0.51 22.85
C GLY A 82 8.14 1.24 21.50
N LEU A 83 7.42 0.69 20.52
CA LEU A 83 7.25 1.25 19.18
C LEU A 83 6.53 2.60 19.22
N TRP A 84 5.44 2.72 19.99
CA TRP A 84 4.71 3.97 20.10
C TRP A 84 5.56 5.06 20.76
N LYS A 85 6.26 4.73 21.84
CA LYS A 85 7.18 5.66 22.51
C LYS A 85 8.30 6.14 21.60
N PHE A 86 8.80 5.25 20.73
CA PHE A 86 9.78 5.63 19.71
C PHE A 86 9.20 6.61 18.70
N ILE A 87 7.98 6.36 18.20
CA ILE A 87 7.29 7.28 17.27
C ILE A 87 7.07 8.65 17.92
N GLU A 88 6.62 8.69 19.19
CA GLU A 88 6.46 9.95 19.94
C GLU A 88 7.78 10.71 20.08
N ALA A 89 8.87 10.01 20.41
CA ALA A 89 10.19 10.61 20.53
C ALA A 89 10.72 11.19 19.21
N GLN A 90 10.42 10.54 18.07
CA GLN A 90 10.79 11.04 16.73
C GLN A 90 9.87 12.17 16.23
N GLY A 91 8.62 12.21 16.71
CA GLY A 91 7.60 13.17 16.32
C GLY A 91 7.72 14.58 16.93
N GLY A 92 8.75 14.85 17.74
CA GLY A 92 9.02 16.18 18.30
C GLY A 92 8.19 16.57 19.52
N GLY A 93 7.52 15.62 20.20
CA GLY A 93 6.81 15.85 21.46
C GLY A 93 7.74 15.78 22.67
N GLY A 94 8.77 16.62 22.71
CA GLY A 94 9.73 16.67 23.81
C GLY A 94 9.20 17.48 25.00
N SER A 95 8.48 16.83 25.92
CA SER A 95 8.51 17.22 27.33
C SER A 95 9.87 16.81 27.91
N SER A 96 10.75 17.79 28.07
CA SER A 96 11.91 17.76 28.95
C SER A 96 12.29 19.22 29.21
N GLY A 97 12.20 19.77 30.41
CA GLY A 97 12.80 19.23 31.62
C GLY A 97 14.06 20.04 31.89
N GLU A 98 13.97 20.89 32.89
CA GLU A 98 14.97 21.80 33.49
C GLU A 98 16.45 21.44 33.28
N GLU A 99 17.21 22.35 32.67
CA GLU A 99 18.61 22.61 33.06
C GLU A 99 18.83 24.14 33.15
N ASP A 100 19.02 24.61 34.38
CA ASP A 100 19.62 25.90 34.69
C ASP A 100 21.07 25.95 34.17
N GLY A 101 21.46 27.05 33.49
CA GLY A 101 22.89 27.31 33.26
C GLY A 101 23.24 28.29 32.14
N ASP A 102 23.08 29.59 32.41
CA ASP A 102 23.91 30.73 31.99
C ASP A 102 24.87 30.60 30.78
N GLY A 103 24.75 31.55 29.83
CA GLY A 103 25.97 32.10 29.21
C GLY A 103 25.95 32.40 27.70
N SER A 104 25.18 33.42 27.29
CA SER A 104 25.54 34.49 26.34
C SER A 104 26.33 34.22 25.03
N SER A 105 25.79 34.85 23.98
CA SER A 105 26.42 35.38 22.74
C SER A 105 26.47 34.43 21.53
N GLY A 106 26.04 34.80 20.33
CA GLY A 106 25.53 36.07 19.79
C GLY A 106 24.94 35.84 18.38
N GLY A 107 24.02 36.72 17.96
CA GLY A 107 23.17 36.60 16.77
C GLY A 107 23.88 36.64 15.42
N GLY A 108 23.17 36.62 14.29
CA GLY A 108 21.74 36.61 14.03
C GLY A 108 21.54 36.35 12.53
N ASP A 109 20.38 35.84 12.14
CA ASP A 109 19.47 36.52 11.19
C ASP A 109 18.31 35.57 10.87
N ASP A 110 17.13 36.13 11.10
CA ASP A 110 15.82 35.52 11.08
C ASP A 110 15.34 35.23 9.65
N ILE A 111 14.71 34.07 9.44
CA ILE A 111 13.59 33.95 8.51
C ILE A 111 12.43 33.30 9.26
N ASP A 112 11.49 34.18 9.61
CA ASP A 112 10.14 33.96 10.09
C ASP A 112 9.34 33.13 9.08
N GLY A 113 8.75 32.04 9.56
CA GLY A 113 7.78 31.21 8.85
C GLY A 113 6.70 30.79 9.84
N SER A 114 5.90 31.76 10.32
CA SER A 114 4.77 31.53 11.20
C SER A 114 3.76 30.53 10.62
N PHE A 115 3.68 29.34 11.20
CA PHE A 115 2.42 28.64 11.41
C PHE A 115 2.24 28.53 12.92
N GLY A 116 1.72 29.62 13.51
CA GLY A 116 1.40 29.70 14.93
C GLY A 116 0.36 28.67 15.29
N ASN A 117 0.78 27.71 16.12
CA ASN A 117 -0.07 26.85 16.92
C ASN A 117 -0.58 27.65 18.14
N ASP A 118 -1.38 28.69 17.88
CA ASP A 118 -1.97 29.52 18.93
C ASP A 118 -3.49 29.31 18.91
N GLY A 119 -3.96 28.30 19.65
CA GLY A 119 -5.40 28.13 19.82
C GLY A 119 -5.95 26.78 20.28
N VAL A 120 -5.20 25.94 21.00
CA VAL A 120 -5.79 24.84 21.78
C VAL A 120 -5.13 24.84 23.15
N GLY A 121 -5.92 25.04 24.19
CA GLY A 121 -5.41 25.16 25.56
C GLY A 121 -4.70 23.89 26.03
N ASP A 122 -3.51 24.09 26.62
CA ASP A 122 -2.74 23.12 27.39
C ASP A 122 -3.49 22.65 28.64
N GLY A 123 -4.44 21.75 28.46
CA GLY A 123 -5.21 21.23 29.59
C GLY A 123 -5.89 19.91 29.30
N ALA A 124 -5.15 18.86 28.90
CA ALA A 124 -5.69 17.49 28.93
C ALA A 124 -4.66 16.33 28.87
N PHE A 125 -3.35 16.58 28.89
CA PHE A 125 -2.37 15.47 28.77
C PHE A 125 -1.12 15.73 29.61
N ASP A 126 -1.26 15.65 30.94
CA ASP A 126 -0.10 15.48 31.82
C ASP A 126 -0.34 14.36 32.84
N GLU A 127 0.70 13.56 33.01
CA GLU A 127 0.90 12.37 33.86
C GLU A 127 0.14 11.07 33.52
N PRO A 128 0.82 9.89 33.55
CA PRO A 128 0.15 8.60 33.46
C PRO A 128 -0.61 8.32 34.77
N PRO A 129 -1.95 8.18 34.76
CA PRO A 129 -2.67 7.88 35.98
C PRO A 129 -2.35 6.46 36.44
N GLN A 130 -2.11 6.31 37.75
CA GLN A 130 -2.11 5.02 38.42
C GLN A 130 -3.43 4.29 38.13
N ALA A 131 -3.32 2.99 37.86
CA ALA A 131 -4.43 2.13 37.49
C ALA A 131 -5.46 2.00 38.63
N ASP A 132 -6.55 2.75 38.53
CA ASP A 132 -7.80 2.45 39.22
C ASP A 132 -8.70 1.62 38.28
N ALA A 133 -9.08 0.44 38.76
CA ALA A 133 -9.82 -0.58 38.03
C ALA A 133 -11.36 -0.33 37.99
N ALA A 134 -11.77 0.86 37.57
CA ALA A 134 -13.15 1.15 37.20
C ALA A 134 -13.24 1.25 35.66
N SER A 135 -14.29 0.69 35.07
CA SER A 135 -14.46 0.47 33.63
C SER A 135 -14.52 1.77 32.82
N ASP A 136 -13.38 2.18 32.28
CA ASP A 136 -13.27 3.27 31.31
C ASP A 136 -13.42 2.69 29.88
N ASN A 137 -14.58 2.88 29.23
CA ASN A 137 -14.79 2.43 27.84
C ASN A 137 -14.95 3.63 26.89
N ILE A 138 -13.98 3.79 25.98
CA ILE A 138 -14.16 4.62 24.78
C ILE A 138 -14.62 3.71 23.64
N GLU A 139 -15.74 4.06 23.04
CA GLU A 139 -16.28 3.40 21.85
C GLU A 139 -16.39 4.41 20.71
N LEU A 140 -15.89 4.05 19.52
CA LEU A 140 -16.01 4.85 18.30
C LEU A 140 -16.59 4.00 17.17
N THR A 141 -17.61 4.52 16.49
CA THR A 141 -18.17 3.90 15.29
C THR A 141 -18.30 4.94 14.18
N ILE A 142 -17.85 4.60 12.97
CA ILE A 142 -18.03 5.37 11.75
C ILE A 142 -18.80 4.47 10.77
N ALA A 143 -19.98 4.91 10.34
CA ALA A 143 -20.86 4.15 9.46
C ALA A 143 -21.26 4.97 8.24
N PHE A 144 -21.32 4.29 7.10
CA PHE A 144 -21.72 4.85 5.82
C PHE A 144 -22.99 4.16 5.34
N GLY A 145 -24.00 4.96 5.03
CA GLY A 145 -25.30 4.50 4.59
C GLY A 145 -25.36 4.18 3.09
N LYS A 146 -26.60 4.14 2.60
CA LYS A 146 -26.90 3.87 1.19
C LYS A 146 -26.25 4.90 0.27
N SER A 147 -25.87 4.47 -0.94
CA SER A 147 -25.25 5.26 -2.02
C SER A 147 -23.75 5.53 -1.88
N THR A 148 -23.11 5.10 -0.80
CA THR A 148 -21.67 5.28 -0.60
C THR A 148 -20.85 4.66 -1.72
N ALA A 149 -21.21 3.46 -2.19
CA ALA A 149 -20.55 2.86 -3.36
C ALA A 149 -20.65 3.76 -4.59
N GLY A 150 -21.84 4.24 -4.93
CA GLY A 150 -22.09 5.13 -6.08
C GLY A 150 -21.32 6.44 -5.99
N GLN A 151 -21.31 7.09 -4.81
CA GLN A 151 -20.59 8.35 -4.58
C GLN A 151 -19.08 8.17 -4.65
N THR A 152 -18.56 7.09 -4.05
CA THR A 152 -17.13 6.74 -4.15
C THR A 152 -16.74 6.51 -5.61
N GLY A 153 -17.57 5.79 -6.38
CA GLY A 153 -17.34 5.56 -7.80
C GLY A 153 -17.33 6.85 -8.63
N ALA A 154 -18.24 7.79 -8.34
CA ALA A 154 -18.28 9.08 -9.03
C ALA A 154 -17.01 9.91 -8.74
N LEU A 155 -16.57 9.98 -7.48
CA LEU A 155 -15.35 10.68 -7.09
C LEU A 155 -14.09 10.08 -7.71
N LEU A 156 -13.97 8.75 -7.71
CA LEU A 156 -12.82 8.07 -8.33
C LEU A 156 -12.79 8.28 -9.85
N LYS A 157 -13.94 8.25 -10.54
CA LYS A 157 -14.01 8.57 -11.98
C LYS A 157 -13.62 10.01 -12.26
N LEU A 158 -14.06 10.94 -11.42
CA LEU A 158 -13.70 12.35 -11.55
C LEU A 158 -12.19 12.54 -11.37
N ASN A 159 -11.59 11.88 -10.37
CA ASN A 159 -10.14 11.88 -10.16
C ASN A 159 -9.38 11.29 -11.36
N GLN A 160 -9.85 10.19 -11.93
CA GLN A 160 -9.26 9.59 -13.12
C GLN A 160 -9.30 10.53 -14.32
N LYS A 161 -10.42 11.23 -14.54
CA LYS A 161 -10.55 12.25 -15.59
C LYS A 161 -9.60 13.42 -15.38
N LEU A 162 -9.52 13.93 -14.14
CA LEU A 162 -8.58 14.99 -13.79
C LEU A 162 -7.14 14.56 -14.05
N THR A 163 -6.78 13.33 -13.67
CA THR A 163 -5.45 12.77 -13.94
C THR A 163 -5.18 12.72 -15.45
N THR A 164 -6.12 12.22 -16.25
CA THR A 164 -5.97 12.23 -17.72
C THR A 164 -5.74 13.63 -18.26
N ILE A 165 -6.50 14.63 -17.80
CA ILE A 165 -6.35 16.04 -18.21
C ILE A 165 -4.99 16.61 -17.78
N GLN A 166 -4.57 16.40 -16.54
CA GLN A 166 -3.26 16.84 -16.05
C GLN A 166 -2.12 16.29 -16.91
N PHE A 167 -2.17 15.01 -17.30
CA PHE A 167 -1.16 14.43 -18.19
C PHE A 167 -1.24 14.92 -19.64
N ILE A 168 -2.41 15.34 -20.13
CA ILE A 168 -2.50 16.09 -21.39
C ILE A 168 -1.74 17.41 -21.26
N GLN A 169 -1.97 18.16 -20.17
CA GLN A 169 -1.30 19.44 -19.93
C GLN A 169 0.21 19.27 -19.79
N TYR A 170 0.69 18.27 -19.06
CA TYR A 170 2.14 18.01 -18.95
C TYR A 170 2.82 17.81 -20.30
N VAL A 171 2.16 17.11 -21.24
CA VAL A 171 2.71 16.94 -22.59
C VAL A 171 2.68 18.26 -23.39
N ARG A 172 1.63 19.07 -23.25
CA ARG A 172 1.56 20.41 -23.89
C ARG A 172 2.62 21.36 -23.35
N VAL A 173 2.76 21.44 -22.03
CA VAL A 173 3.79 22.25 -21.38
C VAL A 173 5.19 21.78 -21.81
N LEU A 174 5.42 20.47 -21.89
CA LEU A 174 6.68 19.96 -22.44
C LEU A 174 6.88 20.39 -23.90
N ALA A 175 5.84 20.37 -24.74
CA ALA A 175 5.90 20.84 -26.12
C ALA A 175 6.31 22.32 -26.21
N GLU A 176 5.74 23.16 -25.34
CA GLU A 176 6.01 24.60 -25.28
C GLU A 176 7.39 24.92 -24.69
N ALA A 177 7.85 24.12 -23.73
CA ALA A 177 9.14 24.30 -23.05
C ALA A 177 10.35 23.90 -23.91
N VAL A 178 10.13 23.11 -24.97
CA VAL A 178 11.17 22.65 -25.89
C VAL A 178 11.55 23.79 -26.84
N THR A 179 12.72 24.38 -26.60
CA THR A 179 13.34 25.35 -27.51
C THR A 179 14.64 24.79 -28.09
N VAL A 180 15.10 25.37 -29.20
CA VAL A 180 16.40 25.00 -29.79
C VAL A 180 17.54 25.23 -28.79
N ASP A 181 17.46 26.26 -27.95
CA ASP A 181 18.52 26.64 -27.00
C ASP A 181 18.46 25.90 -25.64
N GLY A 182 17.47 25.01 -25.44
CA GLY A 182 17.31 24.25 -24.20
C GLY A 182 15.86 24.01 -23.76
N LEU A 183 15.70 23.33 -22.62
CA LEU A 183 14.43 23.25 -21.89
C LEU A 183 14.28 24.52 -21.05
N VAL A 184 13.34 25.39 -21.42
CA VAL A 184 12.91 26.48 -20.53
C VAL A 184 12.17 25.85 -19.36
N ASN A 185 12.31 26.39 -18.14
CA ASN A 185 11.65 25.84 -16.96
C ASN A 185 10.14 25.71 -17.21
N PRO A 186 9.57 24.49 -17.31
CA PRO A 186 8.15 24.30 -17.59
C PRO A 186 7.26 24.82 -16.45
N TYR A 187 7.84 25.11 -15.28
CA TYR A 187 7.13 25.51 -14.05
C TYR A 187 7.27 26.99 -13.69
N SER A 188 7.87 27.85 -14.52
CA SER A 188 8.02 29.29 -14.21
C SER A 188 6.71 30.11 -14.29
N GLY A 189 5.54 29.47 -14.15
CA GLY A 189 4.20 30.09 -14.16
C GLY A 189 3.09 29.17 -13.64
N ASN A 190 3.39 28.32 -12.66
CA ASN A 190 2.65 27.08 -12.33
C ASN A 190 1.19 27.24 -11.84
N GLU A 191 0.72 28.45 -11.51
CA GLU A 191 -0.66 28.67 -11.06
C GLU A 191 -1.70 28.48 -12.19
N SER A 192 -1.31 28.62 -13.47
CA SER A 192 -2.26 28.50 -14.59
C SER A 192 -2.63 27.05 -14.92
N MET A 193 -1.72 26.08 -14.75
CA MET A 193 -1.93 24.70 -15.17
C MET A 193 -3.01 23.98 -14.34
N GLU A 194 -3.06 24.22 -13.03
CA GLU A 194 -4.12 23.67 -12.17
C GLU A 194 -5.49 24.29 -12.51
N GLN A 195 -5.51 25.61 -12.75
CA GLN A 195 -6.73 26.31 -13.15
C GLN A 195 -7.24 25.85 -14.52
N ASP A 196 -6.34 25.66 -15.49
CA ASP A 196 -6.68 25.16 -16.82
C ASP A 196 -7.12 23.70 -16.80
N ALA A 197 -6.47 22.85 -16.01
CA ALA A 197 -6.91 21.46 -15.81
C ALA A 197 -8.30 21.39 -15.17
N PHE A 198 -8.58 22.26 -14.20
CA PHE A 198 -9.91 22.36 -13.58
C PHE A 198 -10.96 22.90 -14.57
N ARG A 199 -10.63 23.93 -15.35
CA ARG A 199 -11.48 24.48 -16.42
C ARG A 199 -11.80 23.41 -17.47
N GLU A 200 -10.79 22.68 -17.96
CA GLU A 200 -11.00 21.59 -18.93
C GLU A 200 -11.80 20.43 -18.34
N LEU A 201 -11.61 20.11 -17.05
CA LEU A 201 -12.41 19.11 -16.36
C LEU A 201 -13.89 19.51 -16.35
N LEU A 202 -14.21 20.77 -16.09
CA LEU A 202 -15.59 21.25 -16.06
C LEU A 202 -16.18 21.49 -17.46
N ALA A 203 -15.34 21.59 -18.50
CA ALA A 203 -15.78 21.60 -19.89
C ALA A 203 -16.05 20.19 -20.45
N ASP A 204 -15.54 19.12 -19.82
CA ASP A 204 -15.84 17.74 -20.18
C ASP A 204 -17.26 17.36 -19.70
N GLU A 205 -18.15 17.08 -20.65
CA GLU A 205 -19.58 16.80 -20.38
C GLU A 205 -19.80 15.65 -19.40
N ASP A 206 -19.00 14.58 -19.49
CA ASP A 206 -19.11 13.43 -18.60
C ASP A 206 -18.59 13.78 -17.19
N ALA A 207 -17.50 14.56 -17.08
CA ALA A 207 -16.98 15.04 -15.79
C ALA A 207 -17.98 15.97 -15.11
N LEU A 208 -18.56 16.91 -15.86
CA LEU A 208 -19.60 17.80 -15.35
C LEU A 208 -20.83 17.00 -14.90
N ALA A 209 -21.27 16.01 -15.69
CA ALA A 209 -22.34 15.10 -15.29
C ALA A 209 -21.99 14.28 -14.02
N LEU A 210 -20.73 13.90 -13.82
CA LEU A 210 -20.29 13.26 -12.57
C LEU A 210 -20.41 14.24 -11.39
N VAL A 211 -19.93 15.48 -11.53
CA VAL A 211 -20.08 16.53 -10.51
C VAL A 211 -21.56 16.79 -10.20
N GLU A 212 -22.43 16.77 -11.21
CA GLU A 212 -23.90 16.87 -11.14
C GLU A 212 -24.60 15.61 -10.57
N SER A 213 -23.88 14.50 -10.41
CA SER A 213 -24.37 13.32 -9.69
C SER A 213 -23.94 13.24 -8.23
N LEU A 214 -22.88 13.97 -7.85
CA LEU A 214 -22.30 13.91 -6.50
C LEU A 214 -23.28 14.37 -5.42
N ARG A 215 -23.36 13.61 -4.33
CA ARG A 215 -24.13 13.91 -3.12
C ARG A 215 -23.36 13.44 -1.91
N MET A 216 -23.62 14.03 -0.75
CA MET A 216 -23.01 13.57 0.48
C MET A 216 -23.70 12.26 0.91
N PRO A 217 -23.02 11.10 0.88
CA PRO A 217 -23.63 9.88 1.38
C PRO A 217 -23.87 10.02 2.89
N PRO A 218 -24.89 9.34 3.45
CA PRO A 218 -25.13 9.37 4.89
C PRO A 218 -23.91 8.85 5.64
N LEU A 219 -23.32 9.71 6.48
CA LEU A 219 -22.19 9.42 7.34
C LEU A 219 -22.65 9.60 8.78
N LEU A 220 -22.46 8.58 9.60
CA LEU A 220 -22.73 8.60 11.01
C LEU A 220 -21.46 8.31 11.80
N ILE A 221 -21.15 9.17 12.75
CA ILE A 221 -20.06 8.99 13.71
C ILE A 221 -20.69 8.91 15.09
N ALA A 222 -20.44 7.82 15.82
CA ALA A 222 -20.92 7.63 17.18
C ALA A 222 -19.74 7.45 18.13
N LEU A 223 -19.78 8.17 19.25
CA LEU A 223 -18.77 8.16 20.29
C LEU A 223 -19.44 7.92 21.64
N ARG A 224 -18.91 6.97 22.42
CA ARG A 224 -19.15 6.92 23.88
C ARG A 224 -17.83 7.20 24.57
N ASN A 225 -17.83 8.17 25.47
CA ASN A 225 -16.67 8.49 26.31
C ASN A 225 -17.11 8.58 27.77
N ASP A 226 -16.87 7.50 28.51
CA ASP A 226 -17.23 7.42 29.92
C ASP A 226 -16.36 8.33 30.82
N LYS A 227 -15.22 8.84 30.31
CA LYS A 227 -14.18 9.58 31.06
C LYS A 227 -14.37 11.10 31.09
N ALA A 228 -14.55 11.72 29.92
CA ALA A 228 -14.84 13.16 29.82
C ALA A 228 -16.31 13.47 30.20
N GLY A 229 -17.14 12.43 30.26
CA GLY A 229 -18.58 12.55 30.14
C GLY A 229 -18.95 13.00 28.73
N ASN A 230 -19.97 12.39 28.14
CA ASN A 230 -20.46 12.79 26.83
C ASN A 230 -20.79 14.30 26.74
N ALA A 231 -21.00 14.99 27.86
CA ALA A 231 -21.29 16.42 27.92
C ALA A 231 -20.13 17.31 27.40
N GLU A 232 -18.88 17.04 27.75
CA GLU A 232 -17.74 17.85 27.29
C GLU A 232 -17.46 17.60 25.80
N SER A 233 -17.46 16.32 25.39
CA SER A 233 -17.35 15.95 23.98
C SER A 233 -18.51 16.52 23.14
N ALA A 234 -19.73 16.52 23.69
CA ALA A 234 -20.89 17.15 23.05
C ALA A 234 -20.73 18.66 22.93
N ALA A 235 -20.19 19.34 23.95
CA ALA A 235 -19.94 20.78 23.88
C ALA A 235 -18.88 21.13 22.82
N GLY A 236 -17.80 20.36 22.71
CA GLY A 236 -16.77 20.53 21.68
C GLY A 236 -17.32 20.32 20.27
N ILE A 237 -18.07 19.24 20.05
CA ILE A 237 -18.71 18.95 18.76
C ILE A 237 -19.79 20.01 18.42
N ALA A 238 -20.61 20.41 19.40
CA ALA A 238 -21.59 21.46 19.21
C ALA A 238 -20.93 22.79 18.85
N SER A 239 -19.77 23.10 19.44
CA SER A 239 -18.97 24.27 19.07
C SER A 239 -18.49 24.19 17.62
N LEU A 240 -17.94 23.04 17.18
CA LEU A 240 -17.55 22.84 15.78
C LEU A 240 -18.73 22.97 14.81
N ILE A 241 -19.89 22.40 15.16
CA ILE A 241 -21.11 22.50 14.35
C ILE A 241 -21.63 23.94 14.34
N SER A 242 -21.52 24.68 15.45
CA SER A 242 -21.92 26.09 15.50
C SER A 242 -21.09 26.99 14.57
N MET A 243 -19.86 26.59 14.22
CA MET A 243 -19.05 27.29 13.23
C MET A 243 -19.69 27.25 11.83
N ILE A 244 -20.49 26.23 11.52
CA ILE A 244 -21.25 26.16 10.26
C ILE A 244 -22.25 27.32 10.19
N GLY A 245 -22.82 27.73 11.32
CA GLY A 245 -23.68 28.91 11.40
C GLY A 245 -22.99 30.22 10.97
N MET A 246 -21.65 30.28 10.96
CA MET A 246 -20.90 31.43 10.46
C MET A 246 -20.89 31.54 8.93
N ILE A 247 -21.35 30.51 8.21
CA ILE A 247 -21.56 30.56 6.74
C ILE A 247 -22.72 31.53 6.39
N GLY A 248 -23.44 32.04 7.39
CA GLY A 248 -24.43 33.09 7.23
C GLY A 248 -25.77 32.53 6.79
N GLU A 249 -26.48 33.25 5.90
CA GLU A 249 -27.86 32.93 5.50
C GLU A 249 -28.00 31.57 4.80
N ALA A 250 -26.91 30.97 4.33
CA ALA A 250 -26.93 29.63 3.76
C ALA A 250 -27.03 28.51 4.81
N ALA A 251 -26.71 28.76 6.09
CA ALA A 251 -26.78 27.79 7.16
C ALA A 251 -28.02 28.02 8.04
N GLU A 252 -29.03 27.18 7.85
CA GLU A 252 -30.28 27.24 8.58
C GLU A 252 -30.26 26.30 9.79
N PRO A 253 -30.55 26.78 11.01
CA PRO A 253 -30.68 25.90 12.18
C PRO A 253 -31.74 24.82 11.94
N LEU A 254 -31.40 23.58 12.27
CA LEU A 254 -32.29 22.43 12.12
C LEU A 254 -32.33 21.63 13.42
N SER A 255 -33.54 21.30 13.88
CA SER A 255 -33.79 20.42 15.01
C SER A 255 -34.78 19.34 14.59
N ILE A 256 -34.44 18.08 14.80
CA ILE A 256 -35.28 16.93 14.47
C ILE A 256 -35.32 15.93 15.63
N GLU A 257 -36.38 15.13 15.67
CA GLU A 257 -36.48 13.97 16.56
C GLU A 257 -36.33 12.69 15.74
N ARG A 258 -35.47 11.78 16.22
CA ARG A 258 -35.25 10.44 15.64
C ARG A 258 -35.15 9.42 16.76
N ALA A 259 -35.94 8.35 16.65
CA ALA A 259 -35.98 7.26 17.63
C ALA A 259 -36.10 7.73 19.09
N GLY A 260 -36.88 8.80 19.33
CA GLY A 260 -37.09 9.40 20.66
C GLY A 260 -35.95 10.27 21.19
N SER A 261 -34.94 10.58 20.36
CA SER A 261 -33.82 11.46 20.70
C SER A 261 -33.81 12.70 19.81
N ASN A 262 -33.42 13.84 20.39
CA ASN A 262 -33.31 15.10 19.68
C ASN A 262 -31.92 15.26 19.06
N PHE A 263 -31.91 15.75 17.83
CA PHE A 263 -30.72 16.07 17.07
C PHE A 263 -30.80 17.52 16.59
N GLU A 264 -29.72 18.26 16.79
CA GLU A 264 -29.62 19.67 16.48
C GLU A 264 -28.36 19.96 15.66
N GLY A 265 -28.46 20.96 14.78
CA GLY A 265 -27.35 21.40 13.96
C GLY A 265 -27.84 22.32 12.86
N TYR A 266 -27.32 22.14 11.64
CA TYR A 266 -27.60 23.03 10.52
C TYR A 266 -27.92 22.24 9.25
N ARG A 267 -28.84 22.81 8.47
CA ARG A 267 -29.01 22.53 7.05
C ARG A 267 -28.33 23.65 6.28
N ILE A 268 -27.35 23.31 5.45
CA ILE A 268 -26.84 24.20 4.42
C ILE A 268 -27.75 24.03 3.20
N ALA A 269 -28.58 25.03 2.93
CA ALA A 269 -29.55 24.99 1.84
C ALA A 269 -28.83 25.14 0.49
N GLY A 270 -29.02 24.18 -0.40
CA GLY A 270 -28.41 24.20 -1.74
C GLY A 270 -28.79 25.44 -2.53
N SER A 271 -30.05 25.88 -2.41
CA SER A 271 -30.55 27.12 -3.03
C SER A 271 -29.77 28.36 -2.58
N SER A 272 -29.45 28.47 -1.30
CA SER A 272 -28.69 29.61 -0.77
C SER A 272 -27.22 29.57 -1.20
N VAL A 273 -26.61 28.37 -1.27
CA VAL A 273 -25.27 28.20 -1.85
C VAL A 273 -25.30 28.61 -3.33
N ALA A 274 -26.32 28.23 -4.08
CA ALA A 274 -26.48 28.64 -5.47
C ALA A 274 -26.63 30.15 -5.63
N GLU A 275 -27.36 30.83 -4.74
CA GLU A 275 -27.43 32.30 -4.71
C GLU A 275 -26.06 32.94 -4.44
N MET A 276 -25.27 32.38 -3.52
CA MET A 276 -23.90 32.85 -3.26
C MET A 276 -22.99 32.68 -4.48
N LEU A 277 -23.12 31.56 -5.20
CA LEU A 277 -22.39 31.31 -6.44
C LEU A 277 -22.87 32.26 -7.55
N GLU A 278 -24.18 32.50 -7.68
CA GLU A 278 -24.74 33.44 -8.66
C GLU A 278 -24.33 34.89 -8.37
N ALA A 279 -24.12 35.27 -7.10
CA ALA A 279 -23.54 36.56 -6.73
C ALA A 279 -22.09 36.73 -7.23
N GLN A 280 -21.37 35.61 -7.46
CA GLN A 280 -20.03 35.56 -8.02
C GLN A 280 -20.05 35.11 -9.50
N ARG A 281 -21.20 35.21 -10.18
CA ARG A 281 -21.41 34.61 -11.51
C ARG A 281 -20.37 35.04 -12.53
N GLU A 282 -20.02 36.32 -12.58
CA GLU A 282 -19.01 36.85 -13.51
C GLU A 282 -17.63 36.20 -13.29
N ALA A 283 -17.22 36.02 -12.03
CA ALA A 283 -15.96 35.36 -11.70
C ALA A 283 -16.00 33.87 -12.10
N ILE A 284 -17.11 33.18 -11.82
CA ILE A 284 -17.28 31.76 -12.18
C ILE A 284 -17.30 31.58 -13.70
N ASP A 285 -18.07 32.41 -14.43
CA ASP A 285 -18.15 32.38 -15.89
C ASP A 285 -16.76 32.60 -16.53
N SER A 286 -15.92 33.47 -15.95
CA SER A 286 -14.56 33.71 -16.44
C SER A 286 -13.62 32.50 -16.26
N VAL A 287 -13.91 31.63 -15.30
CA VAL A 287 -13.11 30.43 -15.01
C VAL A 287 -13.63 29.23 -15.78
N VAL A 288 -14.94 28.96 -15.79
CA VAL A 288 -15.49 27.68 -16.30
C VAL A 288 -16.40 27.84 -17.52
N GLY A 289 -16.72 29.07 -17.91
CA GLY A 289 -17.66 29.39 -18.99
C GLY A 289 -19.13 29.39 -18.55
N GLU A 290 -19.96 30.12 -19.29
CA GLU A 290 -21.37 30.40 -18.90
C GLU A 290 -22.23 29.14 -18.75
N THR A 291 -22.05 28.16 -19.64
CA THR A 291 -22.88 26.94 -19.64
C THR A 291 -22.51 25.99 -18.49
N PRO A 292 -21.22 25.63 -18.28
CA PRO A 292 -20.82 24.88 -17.09
C PRO A 292 -21.15 25.60 -15.78
N ALA A 293 -20.97 26.92 -15.71
CA ALA A 293 -21.33 27.71 -14.53
C ALA A 293 -22.82 27.58 -14.18
N ALA A 294 -23.72 27.79 -15.16
CA ALA A 294 -25.16 27.64 -14.95
C ALA A 294 -25.53 26.23 -14.45
N ARG A 295 -24.88 25.20 -15.01
CA ARG A 295 -25.09 23.80 -14.63
C ARG A 295 -24.62 23.49 -13.21
N LEU A 296 -23.43 23.98 -12.82
CA LEU A 296 -22.90 23.84 -11.47
C LEU A 296 -23.78 24.54 -10.43
N ILE A 297 -24.24 25.75 -10.73
CA ILE A 297 -25.14 26.53 -9.87
C ILE A 297 -26.49 25.82 -9.74
N ALA A 298 -27.05 25.29 -10.83
CA ALA A 298 -28.27 24.49 -10.80
C ALA A 298 -28.10 23.19 -9.99
N ALA A 299 -26.96 22.52 -10.13
CA ALA A 299 -26.64 21.32 -9.36
C ALA A 299 -26.55 21.63 -7.86
N ALA A 300 -25.85 22.71 -7.48
CA ALA A 300 -25.76 23.20 -6.10
C ALA A 300 -27.16 23.53 -5.54
N ALA A 301 -28.00 24.20 -6.32
CA ALA A 301 -29.37 24.58 -5.92
C ALA A 301 -30.23 23.38 -5.52
N SER A 302 -29.96 22.20 -6.07
CA SER A 302 -30.74 20.98 -5.84
C SER A 302 -30.26 20.12 -4.67
N ARG A 303 -29.25 20.57 -3.91
CA ARG A 303 -28.53 19.75 -2.94
C ARG A 303 -28.33 20.44 -1.61
N ASP A 304 -28.95 19.88 -0.60
CA ASP A 304 -28.69 20.28 0.78
C ASP A 304 -27.55 19.47 1.38
N LEU A 305 -26.88 20.06 2.37
CA LEU A 305 -26.01 19.35 3.30
C LEU A 305 -26.59 19.51 4.71
N VAL A 306 -26.83 18.41 5.38
CA VAL A 306 -27.35 18.36 6.75
C VAL A 306 -26.25 17.87 7.66
N VAL A 307 -25.92 18.67 8.68
CA VAL A 307 -24.99 18.31 9.75
C VAL A 307 -25.74 18.39 11.07
N LEU A 308 -25.85 17.27 11.78
CA LEU A 308 -26.61 17.16 13.02
C LEU A 308 -25.76 16.49 14.09
N SER A 309 -26.01 16.85 15.35
CA SER A 309 -25.49 16.13 16.50
C SER A 309 -26.57 15.93 17.56
N GLY A 310 -26.48 14.84 18.30
CA GLY A 310 -27.43 14.52 19.35
C GLY A 310 -26.91 13.41 20.25
N SER A 311 -27.50 13.28 21.42
CA SER A 311 -27.24 12.13 22.29
C SER A 311 -28.27 11.04 22.01
N PHE A 312 -27.81 9.80 21.81
CA PHE A 312 -28.64 8.63 21.61
C PHE A 312 -28.18 7.53 22.57
N GLY A 313 -28.98 7.23 23.59
CA GLY A 313 -28.57 6.35 24.69
C GLY A 313 -27.33 6.89 25.40
N SER A 314 -26.27 6.08 25.47
CA SER A 314 -24.97 6.45 26.05
C SER A 314 -23.99 7.02 25.02
N HIS A 315 -24.43 7.33 23.80
CA HIS A 315 -23.54 7.75 22.71
C HIS A 315 -23.86 9.18 22.26
N LEU A 316 -22.81 9.95 22.01
CA LEU A 316 -22.87 11.16 21.20
C LEU A 316 -22.81 10.75 19.74
N VAL A 317 -23.74 11.25 18.93
CA VAL A 317 -23.86 10.90 17.52
C VAL A 317 -23.75 12.17 16.69
N VAL A 318 -22.90 12.14 15.66
CA VAL A 318 -22.80 13.15 14.61
C VAL A 318 -23.24 12.53 13.31
N PHE A 319 -24.09 13.23 12.59
CA PHE A 319 -24.61 12.83 11.30
C PHE A 319 -24.29 13.89 10.25
N ILE A 320 -23.85 13.44 9.08
CA ILE A 320 -23.64 14.28 7.90
C ILE A 320 -24.30 13.57 6.71
N GLY A 321 -25.16 14.26 5.97
CA GLY A 321 -25.81 13.67 4.79
C GLY A 321 -26.57 14.69 3.95
N SER A 322 -27.22 14.24 2.88
CA SER A 322 -28.01 15.11 2.01
C SER A 322 -29.43 15.40 2.53
N SER A 323 -29.94 14.60 3.47
CA SER A 323 -31.23 14.84 4.12
C SER A 323 -31.20 14.43 5.59
N ALA A 324 -31.97 15.13 6.41
CA ALA A 324 -32.27 14.73 7.79
C ALA A 324 -33.04 13.40 7.87
N ASP A 325 -33.72 12.99 6.80
CA ASP A 325 -34.41 11.70 6.71
C ASP A 325 -33.45 10.53 6.55
N ASP A 326 -32.20 10.80 6.13
CA ASP A 326 -31.17 9.77 6.01
C ASP A 326 -30.54 9.38 7.37
N LEU A 327 -30.81 10.16 8.44
CA LEU A 327 -30.47 9.76 9.81
C LEU A 327 -31.45 8.70 10.30
N VAL A 328 -31.08 7.44 10.08
CA VAL A 328 -31.85 6.26 10.48
C VAL A 328 -31.16 5.53 11.62
N LEU A 329 -31.81 5.53 12.79
CA LEU A 329 -31.41 4.76 13.97
C LEU A 329 -32.53 3.78 14.32
N VAL A 330 -32.16 2.54 14.64
CA VAL A 330 -33.12 1.50 15.08
C VAL A 330 -32.98 1.25 16.58
N THR A 331 -34.08 0.94 17.25
CA THR A 331 -34.12 0.61 18.68
C THR A 331 -34.37 -0.87 18.95
N ASP A 332 -34.85 -1.62 17.95
CA ASP A 332 -35.00 -3.07 17.99
C ASP A 332 -33.74 -3.73 17.41
N PRO A 333 -32.96 -4.50 18.22
CA PRO A 333 -31.80 -5.22 17.74
C PRO A 333 -32.08 -6.09 16.51
N ALA A 334 -33.30 -6.63 16.36
CA ALA A 334 -33.66 -7.47 15.21
C ALA A 334 -33.71 -6.71 13.87
N GLN A 335 -33.81 -5.38 13.91
CA GLN A 335 -33.79 -4.50 12.73
C GLN A 335 -32.40 -3.91 12.46
N SER A 336 -31.43 -4.19 13.32
CA SER A 336 -30.09 -3.61 13.27
C SER A 336 -29.16 -4.35 12.32
N LEU A 337 -28.05 -3.70 11.95
CA LEU A 337 -26.95 -4.33 11.25
C LEU A 337 -26.40 -5.54 12.02
N ALA A 338 -26.42 -5.50 13.36
CA ALA A 338 -26.03 -6.62 14.22
C ALA A 338 -26.96 -7.83 14.09
N ALA A 339 -28.20 -7.71 13.61
CA ALA A 339 -29.03 -8.88 13.30
C ALA A 339 -28.70 -9.52 11.94
N SER A 340 -28.02 -8.80 11.05
CA SER A 340 -27.81 -9.23 9.67
C SER A 340 -26.76 -10.35 9.54
N ASP A 341 -26.91 -11.17 8.50
CA ASP A 341 -25.90 -12.19 8.13
C ASP A 341 -24.56 -11.57 7.77
N ARG A 342 -24.53 -10.27 7.42
CA ARG A 342 -23.30 -9.52 7.08
C ARG A 342 -22.32 -9.45 8.24
N LEU A 343 -22.79 -9.55 9.48
CA LEU A 343 -21.96 -9.55 10.70
C LEU A 343 -21.88 -10.92 11.37
N ALA A 344 -22.41 -11.98 10.77
CA ALA A 344 -22.37 -13.33 11.33
C ALA A 344 -20.94 -13.86 11.50
N PHE A 345 -19.96 -13.33 10.76
CA PHE A 345 -18.54 -13.67 10.94
C PHE A 345 -18.02 -13.37 12.36
N THR A 346 -18.66 -12.44 13.08
CA THR A 346 -18.27 -12.09 14.45
C THR A 346 -18.60 -13.20 15.47
N ASP A 347 -19.51 -14.11 15.13
CA ASP A 347 -19.97 -15.18 16.03
C ASP A 347 -18.84 -16.16 16.39
N ALA A 348 -17.92 -16.42 15.46
CA ALA A 348 -16.73 -17.25 15.68
C ALA A 348 -15.80 -16.70 16.78
N TYR A 349 -15.95 -15.42 17.10
CA TYR A 349 -15.13 -14.72 18.09
C TYR A 349 -15.92 -14.39 19.35
N ARG A 350 -17.04 -15.07 19.63
CA ARG A 350 -17.94 -14.77 20.77
C ARG A 350 -17.24 -14.68 22.13
N ASP A 351 -16.21 -15.49 22.35
CA ASP A 351 -15.46 -15.54 23.61
C ASP A 351 -14.20 -14.64 23.60
N ARG A 352 -13.98 -13.88 22.51
CA ARG A 352 -12.87 -12.92 22.38
C ARG A 352 -13.35 -11.49 22.62
N GLU A 353 -12.50 -10.69 23.24
CA GLU A 353 -12.69 -9.24 23.30
C GLU A 353 -12.29 -8.61 21.95
N LEU A 354 -13.27 -8.01 21.25
CA LEU A 354 -13.02 -7.40 19.95
C LEU A 354 -12.52 -5.97 20.13
N LEU A 355 -11.40 -5.65 19.49
CA LEU A 355 -10.77 -4.33 19.50
C LEU A 355 -11.30 -3.48 18.35
N ALA A 356 -11.54 -4.11 17.20
CA ALA A 356 -12.12 -3.48 16.03
C ALA A 356 -13.01 -4.45 15.27
N VAL A 357 -14.06 -3.92 14.66
CA VAL A 357 -14.93 -4.61 13.70
C VAL A 357 -15.10 -3.70 12.49
N PHE A 358 -14.85 -4.23 11.30
CA PHE A 358 -15.13 -3.53 10.05
C PHE A 358 -15.97 -4.40 9.13
N HIS A 359 -16.88 -3.77 8.41
CA HIS A 359 -17.64 -4.40 7.34
C HIS A 359 -17.68 -3.46 6.13
N GLY A 360 -17.60 -4.05 4.93
CA GLY A 360 -17.82 -3.35 3.67
C GLY A 360 -18.57 -4.23 2.68
N SER A 361 -19.50 -3.64 1.94
CA SER A 361 -20.25 -4.33 0.90
C SER A 361 -19.37 -4.73 -0.29
N GLN A 362 -19.77 -5.79 -0.99
CA GLN A 362 -19.12 -6.19 -2.25
C GLN A 362 -19.24 -5.08 -3.31
N GLU A 363 -20.39 -4.40 -3.39
CA GLU A 363 -20.63 -3.34 -4.37
C GLU A 363 -19.63 -2.18 -4.20
N LEU A 364 -19.33 -1.79 -2.95
CA LEU A 364 -18.32 -0.77 -2.66
C LEU A 364 -16.93 -1.22 -3.13
N LEU A 365 -16.53 -2.45 -2.81
CA LEU A 365 -15.24 -3.01 -3.23
C LEU A 365 -15.13 -3.16 -4.75
N ASP A 366 -16.19 -3.61 -5.41
CA ASP A 366 -16.26 -3.70 -6.87
C ASP A 366 -16.17 -2.33 -7.53
N THR A 367 -16.76 -1.31 -6.91
CA THR A 367 -16.68 0.06 -7.40
C THR A 367 -15.27 0.62 -7.25
N VAL A 368 -14.65 0.45 -6.08
CA VAL A 368 -13.25 0.86 -5.86
C VAL A 368 -12.33 0.11 -6.79
N THR A 369 -12.44 -1.21 -6.93
CA THR A 369 -11.58 -2.02 -7.80
C THR A 369 -11.68 -1.61 -9.27
N ARG A 370 -12.90 -1.43 -9.79
CA ARG A 370 -13.11 -1.06 -11.21
C ARG A 370 -12.72 0.38 -11.53
N THR A 371 -12.62 1.23 -10.52
CA THR A 371 -12.38 2.67 -10.69
C THR A 371 -11.06 3.14 -10.09
N ALA A 372 -10.36 2.29 -9.35
CA ALA A 372 -9.07 2.60 -8.77
C ALA A 372 -8.13 3.03 -9.89
N ALA A 373 -7.51 4.19 -9.70
CA ALA A 373 -6.64 4.78 -10.70
C ALA A 373 -5.38 3.91 -10.83
N GLY A 374 -5.25 3.26 -11.99
CA GLY A 374 -4.00 2.69 -12.47
C GLY A 374 -3.24 3.67 -13.38
N LEU A 375 -2.18 3.19 -14.01
CA LEU A 375 -1.40 3.96 -14.98
C LEU A 375 -2.17 4.23 -16.27
N GLY A 376 -3.28 3.52 -16.55
CA GLY A 376 -4.06 3.67 -17.76
C GLY A 376 -4.62 5.08 -17.97
N GLY A 377 -5.06 5.75 -16.90
CA GLY A 377 -5.52 7.15 -16.97
C GLY A 377 -4.41 8.13 -17.35
N MET A 378 -3.19 7.90 -16.82
CA MET A 378 -1.99 8.67 -17.16
C MET A 378 -1.55 8.39 -18.60
N ALA A 379 -1.49 7.12 -18.99
CA ALA A 379 -1.09 6.69 -20.32
C ALA A 379 -2.02 7.26 -21.39
N GLU A 380 -3.33 7.26 -21.13
CA GLU A 380 -4.32 7.88 -22.01
C GLU A 380 -4.16 9.41 -22.10
N GLY A 381 -3.85 10.06 -20.98
CA GLY A 381 -3.55 11.50 -20.95
C GLY A 381 -2.34 11.86 -21.80
N ILE A 382 -1.23 11.14 -21.61
CA ILE A 382 -0.01 11.31 -22.42
C ILE A 382 -0.32 11.07 -23.90
N ARG A 383 -1.06 9.99 -24.21
CA ARG A 383 -1.43 9.65 -25.59
C ARG A 383 -2.23 10.76 -26.26
N LYS A 384 -3.23 11.32 -25.57
CA LYS A 384 -4.05 12.44 -26.06
C LYS A 384 -3.23 13.72 -26.21
N GLY A 385 -2.32 14.01 -25.28
CA GLY A 385 -1.39 15.13 -25.38
C GLY A 385 -0.49 15.02 -26.62
N LEU A 386 0.12 13.85 -26.84
CA LEU A 386 0.97 13.58 -28.00
C LEU A 386 0.23 13.68 -29.33
N ALA A 387 -1.06 13.33 -29.36
CA ALA A 387 -1.88 13.45 -30.57
C ALA A 387 -2.07 14.91 -31.03
N SER A 388 -1.83 15.89 -30.15
CA SER A 388 -1.86 17.32 -30.47
C SER A 388 -0.49 17.90 -30.86
N MET A 389 0.57 17.09 -30.85
CA MET A 389 1.93 17.52 -31.16
C MET A 389 2.33 17.14 -32.60
N ASP A 390 3.21 17.97 -33.19
CA ASP A 390 3.88 17.64 -34.44
C ASP A 390 4.97 16.57 -34.19
N GLY A 391 5.04 15.56 -35.07
CA GLY A 391 6.06 14.50 -35.02
C GLY A 391 5.48 13.09 -35.19
N ASP A 392 6.37 12.11 -35.37
CA ASP A 392 5.97 10.70 -35.46
C ASP A 392 5.81 10.10 -34.05
N THR A 393 4.59 10.13 -33.53
CA THR A 393 4.23 9.60 -32.20
C THR A 393 3.36 8.34 -32.27
N ALA A 394 3.08 7.82 -33.47
CA ALA A 394 2.09 6.75 -33.66
C ALA A 394 2.42 5.47 -32.86
N GLU A 395 3.68 5.04 -32.90
CA GLU A 395 4.13 3.85 -32.19
C GLU A 395 4.12 4.03 -30.66
N LEU A 396 4.45 5.23 -30.16
CA LEU A 396 4.34 5.57 -28.74
C LEU A 396 2.88 5.58 -28.28
N GLN A 397 1.99 6.17 -29.10
CA GLN A 397 0.56 6.17 -28.81
C GLN A 397 -0.03 4.76 -28.78
N GLU A 398 0.44 3.85 -29.64
CA GLU A 398 0.07 2.44 -29.60
C GLU A 398 0.57 1.73 -28.33
N CYS A 399 1.82 1.96 -27.92
CA CYS A 399 2.36 1.41 -26.67
C CYS A 399 1.54 1.86 -25.45
N LEU A 400 1.20 3.15 -25.37
CA LEU A 400 0.39 3.71 -24.28
C LEU A 400 -1.02 3.12 -24.24
N ARG A 401 -1.64 2.90 -25.41
CA ARG A 401 -2.92 2.19 -25.53
C ARG A 401 -2.80 0.72 -25.08
N GLY A 402 -1.72 0.04 -25.44
CA GLY A 402 -1.42 -1.32 -25.00
C GLY A 402 -1.24 -1.42 -23.48
N LEU A 403 -0.59 -0.44 -22.86
CA LEU A 403 -0.43 -0.36 -21.41
C LEU A 403 -1.77 -0.31 -20.68
N ALA A 404 -2.67 0.60 -21.09
CA ALA A 404 -4.02 0.70 -20.50
C ALA A 404 -4.85 -0.58 -20.73
N ALA A 405 -4.76 -1.20 -21.91
CA ALA A 405 -5.47 -2.45 -22.21
C ALA A 405 -4.96 -3.63 -21.37
N ASN A 406 -3.65 -3.75 -21.18
CA ASN A 406 -3.05 -4.81 -20.38
C ASN A 406 -3.29 -4.61 -18.88
N GLU A 407 -3.35 -3.36 -18.40
CA GLU A 407 -3.81 -3.05 -17.04
C GLU A 407 -5.24 -3.54 -16.82
N ALA A 408 -6.16 -3.19 -17.72
CA ALA A 408 -7.55 -3.63 -17.64
C ALA A 408 -7.68 -5.16 -17.67
N ARG A 409 -6.82 -5.86 -18.44
CA ARG A 409 -6.78 -7.32 -18.46
C ARG A 409 -6.31 -7.92 -17.13
N LEU A 410 -5.36 -7.27 -16.44
CA LEU A 410 -4.88 -7.71 -15.14
C LEU A 410 -5.92 -7.45 -14.04
N THR A 411 -6.51 -6.25 -14.02
CA THR A 411 -7.53 -5.88 -13.01
C THR A 411 -8.84 -6.65 -13.18
N ALA A 412 -9.18 -7.08 -14.40
CA ALA A 412 -10.32 -7.96 -14.65
C ALA A 412 -10.22 -9.34 -13.97
N ARG A 413 -9.04 -9.72 -13.47
CA ARG A 413 -8.86 -10.94 -12.67
C ARG A 413 -9.22 -10.75 -11.20
N ILE A 414 -9.40 -9.51 -10.74
CA ILE A 414 -9.76 -9.23 -9.36
C ILE A 414 -11.21 -9.65 -9.12
N ALA A 415 -11.44 -10.46 -8.09
CA ALA A 415 -12.76 -10.85 -7.65
C ALA A 415 -12.99 -10.37 -6.21
N ASN A 416 -14.10 -9.69 -5.96
CA ASN A 416 -14.43 -9.23 -4.61
C ASN A 416 -15.57 -10.03 -4.00
N GLU A 417 -15.46 -10.24 -2.69
CA GLU A 417 -16.53 -10.71 -1.81
C GLU A 417 -16.83 -9.61 -0.78
N PRO A 418 -18.00 -9.60 -0.12
CA PRO A 418 -18.22 -8.75 1.04
C PRO A 418 -17.10 -8.95 2.06
N VAL A 419 -16.64 -7.86 2.66
CA VAL A 419 -15.53 -7.90 3.61
C VAL A 419 -16.03 -7.76 5.04
N GLY A 420 -15.54 -8.61 5.92
CA GLY A 420 -15.69 -8.53 7.37
C GLY A 420 -14.33 -8.64 8.03
N ILE A 421 -13.97 -7.72 8.92
CA ILE A 421 -12.70 -7.73 9.65
C ILE A 421 -13.01 -7.71 11.14
N VAL A 422 -12.36 -8.57 11.91
CA VAL A 422 -12.26 -8.41 13.36
C VAL A 422 -10.80 -8.28 13.78
N ALA A 423 -10.52 -7.46 14.79
CA ALA A 423 -9.23 -7.43 15.46
C ALA A 423 -9.41 -7.81 16.94
N PHE A 424 -8.51 -8.62 17.48
CA PHE A 424 -8.53 -9.07 18.87
C PHE A 424 -7.12 -9.40 19.38
N HIS A 425 -6.99 -9.55 20.69
CA HIS A 425 -5.75 -10.00 21.31
C HIS A 425 -5.66 -11.52 21.39
N ASP A 426 -4.52 -12.07 20.97
CA ASP A 426 -4.20 -13.50 21.01
C ASP A 426 -2.67 -13.68 20.87
N ASP A 427 -1.96 -13.79 22.00
CA ASP A 427 -0.49 -13.76 22.07
C ASP A 427 0.13 -12.64 21.20
N GLY A 428 -0.47 -11.45 21.29
CA GLY A 428 -0.21 -10.31 20.42
C GLY A 428 -1.49 -9.76 19.80
N TRP A 429 -1.39 -9.21 18.60
CA TRP A 429 -2.50 -8.65 17.84
C TRP A 429 -2.87 -9.55 16.69
N ARG A 430 -4.11 -10.04 16.67
CA ARG A 430 -4.66 -10.84 15.57
C ARG A 430 -5.78 -10.07 14.87
N ILE A 431 -5.81 -10.12 13.54
CA ILE A 431 -6.85 -9.48 12.72
C ILE A 431 -7.38 -10.49 11.71
N GLU A 432 -8.59 -10.99 11.90
CA GLU A 432 -9.16 -11.96 10.98
C GLU A 432 -10.01 -11.24 9.93
N VAL A 433 -9.79 -11.61 8.67
CA VAL A 433 -10.52 -11.06 7.54
C VAL A 433 -11.28 -12.16 6.81
N HIS A 434 -12.57 -11.90 6.66
CA HIS A 434 -13.57 -12.69 5.99
C HIS A 434 -13.91 -12.01 4.65
N GLY A 435 -13.72 -12.68 3.52
CA GLY A 435 -13.95 -12.15 2.18
C GLY A 435 -12.97 -11.04 1.77
N GLY A 436 -13.46 -10.05 1.02
CA GLY A 436 -12.66 -8.98 0.41
C GLY A 436 -12.15 -9.30 -0.99
N GLY A 437 -11.12 -8.59 -1.45
CA GLY A 437 -10.59 -8.72 -2.81
C GLY A 437 -9.54 -9.83 -2.96
N ASP A 438 -9.79 -10.76 -3.87
CA ASP A 438 -8.81 -11.67 -4.46
C ASP A 438 -8.20 -11.02 -5.70
N GLN A 439 -6.88 -10.84 -5.71
CA GLN A 439 -6.17 -10.23 -6.84
C GLN A 439 -6.05 -11.16 -8.05
N GLY A 440 -6.50 -12.42 -7.93
CA GLY A 440 -6.41 -13.44 -8.98
C GLY A 440 -4.99 -13.95 -9.21
N MET A 441 -4.04 -13.62 -8.33
CA MET A 441 -2.65 -14.08 -8.38
C MET A 441 -2.48 -15.48 -7.80
N ILE A 442 -3.25 -15.83 -6.77
CA ILE A 442 -3.02 -17.04 -5.99
C ILE A 442 -3.91 -18.16 -6.53
N ASP A 443 -3.30 -19.30 -6.83
CA ASP A 443 -4.05 -20.55 -6.96
C ASP A 443 -4.37 -21.08 -5.56
N TRP A 444 -5.58 -20.79 -5.08
CA TRP A 444 -6.02 -21.19 -3.74
C TRP A 444 -6.19 -22.70 -3.55
N GLN A 445 -6.20 -23.49 -4.64
CA GLN A 445 -6.43 -24.93 -4.59
C GLN A 445 -5.14 -25.73 -4.80
N ALA A 446 -4.14 -25.15 -5.48
CA ALA A 446 -2.85 -25.79 -5.65
C ALA A 446 -2.17 -26.08 -4.29
N PRO A 447 -1.57 -27.27 -4.12
CA PRO A 447 -0.79 -27.59 -2.94
C PRO A 447 0.54 -26.83 -2.96
N ASN A 448 0.93 -26.33 -1.80
CA ASN A 448 2.24 -25.74 -1.54
C ASN A 448 3.09 -26.69 -0.71
N ARG A 449 4.21 -27.15 -1.29
CA ARG A 449 5.17 -28.08 -0.67
C ARG A 449 6.35 -27.36 -0.02
N LEU A 450 6.56 -26.09 -0.34
CA LEU A 450 7.66 -25.25 0.15
C LEU A 450 7.29 -24.42 1.39
N GLY A 451 6.05 -24.55 1.89
CA GLY A 451 5.51 -23.78 3.02
C GLY A 451 6.36 -23.88 4.29
N MET A 452 7.07 -25.00 4.48
CA MET A 452 7.90 -25.25 5.66
C MET A 452 9.24 -24.50 5.67
N LEU A 453 9.68 -23.98 4.53
CA LEU A 453 11.00 -23.34 4.42
C LEU A 453 11.11 -22.07 5.28
N GLY A 454 9.98 -21.47 5.67
CA GLY A 454 9.95 -20.33 6.58
C GLY A 454 10.10 -20.66 8.07
N ASN A 455 10.19 -21.94 8.46
CA ASN A 455 10.10 -22.32 9.88
C ASN A 455 11.42 -22.19 10.64
N ALA A 456 12.53 -22.03 9.93
CA ALA A 456 13.83 -21.88 10.56
C ALA A 456 13.88 -20.59 11.39
N LYS A 457 14.44 -20.66 12.61
CA LYS A 457 14.45 -19.53 13.56
C LYS A 457 15.21 -18.31 13.05
N ASP A 458 16.16 -18.53 12.16
CA ASP A 458 17.00 -17.52 11.52
C ASP A 458 16.40 -16.93 10.24
N THR A 459 15.21 -17.40 9.81
CA THR A 459 14.52 -16.81 8.67
C THR A 459 13.99 -15.43 9.05
N ALA A 460 14.52 -14.40 8.39
CA ALA A 460 14.08 -13.02 8.58
C ALA A 460 12.85 -12.69 7.73
N MET A 461 12.78 -13.20 6.50
CA MET A 461 11.58 -13.06 5.65
C MET A 461 11.30 -14.34 4.88
N PHE A 462 10.03 -14.66 4.73
CA PHE A 462 9.54 -15.80 3.98
C PHE A 462 8.28 -15.44 3.20
N ALA A 463 8.11 -15.97 1.99
CA ALA A 463 6.83 -15.99 1.30
C ALA A 463 6.68 -17.28 0.51
N ASN A 464 5.50 -17.89 0.48
CA ASN A 464 5.19 -19.06 -0.31
C ASN A 464 3.74 -19.03 -0.82
N PHE A 465 3.57 -19.34 -2.09
CA PHE A 465 2.28 -19.39 -2.76
C PHE A 465 2.39 -20.11 -4.09
N SER A 466 1.26 -20.53 -4.63
CA SER A 466 1.13 -21.00 -6.01
C SER A 466 0.48 -19.93 -6.88
N ILE A 467 1.06 -19.68 -8.06
CA ILE A 467 0.56 -18.68 -9.00
C ILE A 467 -0.62 -19.25 -9.79
N ALA A 468 -1.72 -18.50 -9.86
CA ALA A 468 -2.91 -18.84 -10.62
C ALA A 468 -2.62 -18.92 -12.13
N PRO A 469 -3.20 -19.89 -12.86
CA PRO A 469 -3.04 -20.02 -14.30
C PRO A 469 -3.32 -18.73 -15.08
N GLY A 470 -2.37 -18.37 -15.96
CA GLY A 470 -2.43 -17.20 -16.82
C GLY A 470 -2.24 -15.84 -16.11
N TYR A 471 -2.08 -15.80 -14.78
CA TYR A 471 -1.78 -14.55 -14.08
C TYR A 471 -0.41 -13.99 -14.50
N GLN A 472 0.63 -14.83 -14.48
CA GLN A 472 1.99 -14.42 -14.82
C GLN A 472 2.09 -13.87 -16.26
N GLU A 473 1.39 -14.49 -17.22
CA GLU A 473 1.30 -14.00 -18.59
C GLU A 473 0.64 -12.61 -18.67
N ALA A 474 -0.43 -12.39 -17.91
CA ALA A 474 -1.09 -11.10 -17.84
C ALA A 474 -0.19 -10.02 -17.23
N ALA A 475 0.48 -10.35 -16.11
CA ALA A 475 1.42 -9.46 -15.43
C ALA A 475 2.62 -9.11 -16.32
N ASN A 476 3.22 -10.10 -16.98
CA ASN A 476 4.36 -9.89 -17.88
C ASN A 476 3.98 -9.00 -19.07
N ALA A 477 2.81 -9.17 -19.68
CA ALA A 477 2.39 -8.30 -20.78
C ALA A 477 2.15 -6.84 -20.33
N TYR A 478 1.66 -6.65 -19.11
CA TYR A 478 1.55 -5.31 -18.51
C TYR A 478 2.93 -4.69 -18.29
N LEU A 479 3.89 -5.43 -17.72
CA LEU A 479 5.27 -4.98 -17.54
C LEU A 479 5.99 -4.71 -18.87
N GLU A 480 5.79 -5.56 -19.89
CA GLU A 480 6.31 -5.37 -21.24
C GLU A 480 5.76 -4.08 -21.87
N SER A 481 4.47 -3.81 -21.68
CA SER A 481 3.85 -2.57 -22.16
C SER A 481 4.38 -1.33 -21.43
N LEU A 482 4.63 -1.43 -20.13
CA LEU A 482 5.22 -0.37 -19.34
C LEU A 482 6.65 -0.06 -19.79
N GLY A 483 7.51 -1.09 -19.88
CA GLY A 483 8.88 -0.95 -20.37
C GLY A 483 8.94 -0.43 -21.80
N GLY A 484 8.05 -0.93 -22.68
CA GLY A 484 7.88 -0.44 -24.04
C GLY A 484 7.50 1.04 -24.09
N ALA A 485 6.49 1.47 -23.30
CA ALA A 485 6.08 2.86 -23.22
C ALA A 485 7.21 3.78 -22.74
N VAL A 486 7.94 3.39 -21.68
CA VAL A 486 9.08 4.17 -21.16
C VAL A 486 10.21 4.28 -22.18
N SER A 487 10.58 3.16 -22.83
CA SER A 487 11.61 3.15 -23.88
C SER A 487 11.24 4.05 -25.06
N ARG A 488 10.00 3.94 -25.57
CA ARG A 488 9.54 4.77 -26.70
C ARG A 488 9.40 6.23 -26.32
N MET A 489 8.97 6.54 -25.10
CA MET A 489 8.92 7.91 -24.60
C MET A 489 10.32 8.52 -24.49
N THR A 490 11.29 7.75 -24.00
CA THR A 490 12.70 8.17 -23.94
C THR A 490 13.25 8.44 -25.34
N GLY A 491 12.92 7.58 -26.31
CA GLY A 491 13.32 7.77 -27.71
C GLY A 491 12.66 8.98 -28.36
N TRP A 492 11.38 9.24 -28.08
CA TRP A 492 10.69 10.44 -28.51
C TRP A 492 11.33 11.70 -27.91
N ILE A 493 11.61 11.71 -26.59
CA ILE A 493 12.34 12.81 -25.93
C ILE A 493 13.70 13.02 -26.60
N ALA A 494 14.49 11.97 -26.79
CA ALA A 494 15.80 12.07 -27.47
C ALA A 494 15.69 12.59 -28.93
N GLY A 495 14.52 12.49 -29.56
CA GLY A 495 14.23 13.02 -30.89
C GLY A 495 13.93 14.52 -30.93
N LEU A 496 13.71 15.18 -29.79
CA LEU A 496 13.36 16.59 -29.73
C LEU A 496 14.51 17.48 -30.24
N PRO A 497 14.21 18.62 -30.90
CA PRO A 497 15.20 19.49 -31.53
C PRO A 497 15.87 20.44 -30.53
N VAL A 498 16.50 19.88 -29.48
CA VAL A 498 17.20 20.65 -28.43
C VAL A 498 18.72 20.62 -28.70
N ASP A 499 19.35 21.80 -28.72
CA ASP A 499 20.78 22.03 -29.02
C ASP A 499 21.59 22.40 -27.76
N ASP A 500 21.28 21.75 -26.64
CA ASP A 500 22.04 21.85 -25.39
C ASP A 500 23.14 20.76 -25.33
N PRO A 501 24.40 21.07 -24.97
CA PRO A 501 25.48 20.08 -24.91
C PRO A 501 25.21 18.85 -24.03
N GLY A 502 24.47 19.01 -22.93
CA GLY A 502 24.07 17.90 -22.06
C GLY A 502 23.02 17.02 -22.74
N PHE A 503 22.03 17.64 -23.36
CA PHE A 503 20.98 16.96 -24.10
C PHE A 503 21.52 16.22 -25.35
N LEU A 504 22.43 16.83 -26.10
CA LEU A 504 23.08 16.19 -27.25
C LEU A 504 23.82 14.91 -26.83
N ARG A 505 24.54 14.93 -25.69
CA ARG A 505 25.19 13.74 -25.12
C ARG A 505 24.18 12.66 -24.73
N PHE A 506 23.07 13.05 -24.11
CA PHE A 506 21.99 12.12 -23.79
C PHE A 506 21.40 11.49 -25.05
N ARG A 507 21.07 12.29 -26.07
CA ARG A 507 20.52 11.82 -27.35
C ARG A 507 21.45 10.83 -28.03
N ASP A 508 22.73 11.18 -28.15
CA ASP A 508 23.70 10.34 -28.84
C ASP A 508 23.97 9.06 -28.04
N GLY A 509 24.08 9.16 -26.71
CA GLY A 509 24.21 8.00 -25.83
C GLY A 509 22.99 7.06 -25.89
N PHE A 510 21.77 7.61 -25.87
CA PHE A 510 20.55 6.84 -26.03
C PHE A 510 20.51 6.16 -27.39
N ARG A 511 20.74 6.87 -28.50
CA ARG A 511 20.70 6.29 -29.86
C ARG A 511 21.68 5.14 -30.03
N VAL A 512 22.90 5.27 -29.50
CA VAL A 512 23.89 4.19 -29.53
C VAL A 512 23.40 3.01 -28.69
N PHE A 513 22.97 3.25 -27.45
CA PHE A 513 22.50 2.18 -26.57
C PHE A 513 21.29 1.44 -27.14
N ASP A 514 20.27 2.19 -27.53
CA ASP A 514 19.00 1.70 -28.02
C ASP A 514 19.14 0.99 -29.37
N GLY A 515 19.93 1.54 -30.30
CA GLY A 515 20.23 0.89 -31.57
C GLY A 515 21.04 -0.41 -31.44
N MET A 516 21.89 -0.51 -30.41
CA MET A 516 22.73 -1.69 -30.20
C MET A 516 22.06 -2.77 -29.34
N PHE A 517 21.37 -2.41 -28.26
CA PHE A 517 20.98 -3.33 -27.21
C PHE A 517 19.48 -3.59 -27.09
N ARG A 518 18.60 -2.77 -27.71
CA ARG A 518 17.15 -2.91 -27.50
C ARG A 518 16.62 -4.31 -27.80
N GLU A 519 16.97 -4.86 -28.97
CA GLU A 519 16.49 -6.19 -29.39
C GLU A 519 16.99 -7.29 -28.46
N ASP A 520 18.27 -7.28 -28.10
CA ASP A 520 18.85 -8.26 -27.19
C ASP A 520 18.27 -8.13 -25.76
N LEU A 521 18.01 -6.91 -25.28
CA LEU A 521 17.36 -6.70 -23.98
C LEU A 521 15.93 -7.25 -23.97
N GLY A 522 15.18 -7.05 -25.06
CA GLY A 522 13.85 -7.63 -25.23
C GLY A 522 13.88 -9.16 -25.28
N GLU A 523 14.83 -9.73 -26.01
CA GLU A 523 15.03 -11.19 -26.10
C GLU A 523 15.45 -11.77 -24.74
N ALA A 524 16.38 -11.14 -24.02
CA ALA A 524 16.80 -11.54 -22.69
C ALA A 524 15.64 -11.50 -21.69
N TRP A 525 14.82 -10.45 -21.73
CA TRP A 525 13.60 -10.38 -20.92
C TRP A 525 12.62 -11.51 -21.28
N SER A 526 12.42 -11.81 -22.56
CA SER A 526 11.57 -12.92 -23.01
C SER A 526 12.08 -14.28 -22.51
N CYS A 527 13.40 -14.50 -22.52
CA CYS A 527 14.00 -15.73 -21.99
C CYS A 527 13.64 -15.96 -20.52
N VAL A 528 13.63 -14.89 -19.70
CA VAL A 528 13.33 -14.98 -18.27
C VAL A 528 11.81 -15.01 -18.01
N SER A 529 11.06 -14.09 -18.63
CA SER A 529 9.64 -13.90 -18.35
C SER A 529 8.74 -14.97 -18.98
N LYS A 530 9.18 -15.61 -20.07
CA LYS A 530 8.40 -16.63 -20.80
C LYS A 530 9.06 -18.00 -20.72
N ASP A 531 10.28 -18.14 -21.23
CA ASP A 531 10.90 -19.46 -21.41
C ASP A 531 11.27 -20.11 -20.07
N LEU A 532 11.90 -19.34 -19.16
CA LEU A 532 12.23 -19.81 -17.82
C LEU A 532 10.96 -20.06 -16.99
N ASP A 533 10.01 -19.12 -16.96
CA ASP A 533 8.78 -19.28 -16.18
C ASP A 533 7.98 -20.53 -16.62
N ALA A 534 7.84 -20.76 -17.92
CA ALA A 534 7.16 -21.93 -18.47
C ALA A 534 7.86 -23.27 -18.17
N SER A 535 9.12 -23.22 -17.72
CA SER A 535 9.89 -24.41 -17.32
C SER A 535 9.79 -24.76 -15.83
N LEU A 536 9.23 -23.85 -15.02
CA LEU A 536 9.04 -24.00 -13.58
C LEU A 536 7.57 -24.32 -13.25
N GLY A 537 7.33 -24.96 -12.10
CA GLY A 537 5.98 -25.18 -11.56
C GLY A 537 5.32 -23.87 -11.14
N GLY A 538 4.04 -23.89 -10.74
CA GLY A 538 3.34 -22.68 -10.28
C GLY A 538 3.73 -22.20 -8.88
N GLU A 539 4.27 -23.10 -8.04
CA GLU A 539 4.68 -22.78 -6.67
C GLU A 539 5.96 -21.94 -6.63
N ARG A 540 6.00 -20.94 -5.75
CA ARG A 540 7.17 -20.12 -5.44
C ARG A 540 7.40 -20.08 -3.94
N ALA A 541 8.66 -20.09 -3.52
CA ALA A 541 9.07 -19.71 -2.17
C ALA A 541 10.19 -18.68 -2.20
N TYR A 542 10.09 -17.64 -1.39
CA TYR A 542 11.10 -16.61 -1.17
C TYR A 542 11.60 -16.75 0.26
N VAL A 543 12.90 -16.82 0.46
CA VAL A 543 13.52 -16.95 1.80
C VAL A 543 14.65 -15.95 1.92
N ILE A 544 14.66 -15.17 3.00
CA ILE A 544 15.73 -14.23 3.35
C ILE A 544 16.19 -14.47 4.79
N ASP A 545 17.50 -14.54 4.99
CA ASP A 545 18.15 -14.50 6.32
C ASP A 545 19.39 -13.59 6.30
N PHE A 546 20.03 -13.39 7.45
CA PHE A 546 21.22 -12.54 7.61
C PHE A 546 22.50 -13.31 7.95
N ASN A 547 22.55 -14.61 7.60
CA ASN A 547 23.69 -15.48 7.89
C ASN A 547 24.76 -15.45 6.78
N GLY A 548 24.69 -14.50 5.86
CA GLY A 548 25.68 -14.29 4.81
C GLY A 548 26.90 -13.53 5.32
N THR A 549 28.00 -13.67 4.57
CA THR A 549 29.23 -12.88 4.73
C THR A 549 29.24 -11.80 3.66
N ALA A 550 29.63 -10.57 4.02
CA ALA A 550 29.65 -9.47 3.07
C ALA A 550 30.57 -9.78 1.87
N PRO A 551 30.23 -9.29 0.66
CA PRO A 551 31.17 -9.29 -0.46
C PRO A 551 32.42 -8.46 -0.13
N ILE A 552 33.50 -8.68 -0.87
CA ILE A 552 34.66 -7.78 -0.81
C ILE A 552 34.24 -6.41 -1.35
N LEU A 553 34.35 -5.39 -0.50
CA LEU A 553 34.09 -4.01 -0.86
C LEU A 553 35.42 -3.27 -1.05
N PRO A 554 35.58 -2.46 -2.11
CA PRO A 554 36.72 -1.55 -2.24
C PRO A 554 36.84 -0.68 -0.99
N ASP A 555 38.07 -0.48 -0.53
CA ASP A 555 38.43 0.41 0.58
C ASP A 555 37.87 0.02 1.96
N VAL A 556 37.25 -1.16 2.10
CA VAL A 556 36.82 -1.72 3.38
C VAL A 556 37.76 -2.86 3.81
N PRO A 557 38.34 -2.82 5.01
CA PRO A 557 39.21 -3.89 5.49
C PRO A 557 38.53 -5.27 5.56
N ALA A 558 39.27 -6.33 5.23
CA ALA A 558 38.72 -7.68 5.09
C ALA A 558 38.29 -8.32 6.43
N ASP A 559 38.87 -7.90 7.55
CA ASP A 559 38.44 -8.24 8.89
C ASP A 559 37.07 -7.61 9.24
N VAL A 560 36.86 -6.34 8.88
CA VAL A 560 35.56 -5.66 9.05
C VAL A 560 34.45 -6.37 8.24
N LEU A 561 34.73 -6.70 6.98
CA LEU A 561 33.77 -7.39 6.10
C LEU A 561 33.43 -8.81 6.56
N ARG A 562 34.33 -9.47 7.29
CA ARG A 562 34.09 -10.82 7.83
C ARG A 562 33.03 -10.81 8.92
N ASP A 563 33.02 -9.77 9.73
CA ASP A 563 32.11 -9.65 10.87
C ASP A 563 30.78 -9.00 10.48
N LEU A 564 30.73 -8.29 9.34
CA LEU A 564 29.53 -7.66 8.80
C LEU A 564 28.53 -8.72 8.28
N PRO A 565 27.33 -8.86 8.89
CA PRO A 565 26.27 -9.71 8.38
C PRO A 565 25.80 -9.24 7.01
N PHE A 566 25.45 -10.19 6.14
CA PHE A 566 24.93 -9.89 4.81
C PHE A 566 23.68 -10.71 4.50
N PRO A 567 22.65 -10.10 3.89
CA PRO A 567 21.42 -10.82 3.57
C PRO A 567 21.65 -11.88 2.49
N ARG A 568 21.16 -13.10 2.75
CA ARG A 568 21.07 -14.18 1.77
C ARG A 568 19.63 -14.31 1.34
N ALA A 569 19.38 -14.21 0.04
CA ALA A 569 18.05 -14.27 -0.54
C ALA A 569 17.97 -15.41 -1.56
N SER A 570 16.93 -16.23 -1.46
CA SER A 570 16.68 -17.37 -2.34
C SER A 570 15.25 -17.38 -2.85
N ILE A 571 15.08 -17.71 -4.12
CA ILE A 571 13.81 -18.06 -4.76
C ILE A 571 13.86 -19.56 -5.08
N ILE A 572 12.87 -20.31 -4.64
CA ILE A 572 12.75 -21.75 -4.88
C ILE A 572 11.45 -22.05 -5.62
N ALA A 573 11.52 -22.95 -6.60
CA ALA A 573 10.39 -23.39 -7.40
C ALA A 573 10.55 -24.88 -7.78
N PRO A 574 9.45 -25.63 -7.96
CA PRO A 574 9.50 -26.92 -8.62
C PRO A 574 9.97 -26.78 -10.07
N VAL A 575 10.68 -27.78 -10.58
CA VAL A 575 10.96 -27.91 -12.02
C VAL A 575 9.77 -28.60 -12.69
N ALA A 576 9.14 -27.93 -13.66
CA ALA A 576 8.04 -28.50 -14.43
C ALA A 576 8.53 -29.20 -15.70
N ASP A 577 9.52 -28.60 -16.38
CA ASP A 577 10.08 -29.14 -17.63
C ASP A 577 11.60 -28.89 -17.66
N ARG A 578 12.36 -29.93 -17.34
CA ARG A 578 13.82 -29.88 -17.24
C ARG A 578 14.51 -29.56 -18.56
N ALA A 579 13.93 -30.01 -19.69
CA ALA A 579 14.47 -29.79 -21.02
C ALA A 579 14.27 -28.32 -21.43
N LYS A 580 13.05 -27.79 -21.26
CA LYS A 580 12.78 -26.36 -21.50
C LYS A 580 13.60 -25.44 -20.61
N LEU A 581 13.85 -25.84 -19.36
CA LEU A 581 14.73 -25.08 -18.46
C LEU A 581 16.18 -25.01 -19.00
N ALA A 582 16.68 -26.08 -19.62
CA ALA A 582 18.00 -26.07 -20.26
C ALA A 582 18.01 -25.22 -21.54
N GLU A 583 16.94 -25.29 -22.33
CA GLU A 583 16.75 -24.48 -23.54
C GLU A 583 16.68 -22.99 -23.21
N SER A 584 15.89 -22.59 -22.22
CA SER A 584 15.76 -21.19 -21.78
C SER A 584 17.08 -20.60 -21.31
N TRP A 585 17.89 -21.39 -20.58
CA TRP A 585 19.23 -20.98 -20.16
C TRP A 585 20.19 -20.83 -21.34
N THR A 586 20.17 -21.77 -22.29
CA THR A 586 20.99 -21.72 -23.49
C THR A 586 20.64 -20.51 -24.36
N HIS A 587 19.35 -20.22 -24.47
CA HIS A 587 18.84 -19.05 -25.15
C HIS A 587 19.36 -17.76 -24.47
N LEU A 588 19.20 -17.65 -23.14
CA LEU A 588 19.67 -16.50 -22.39
C LEU A 588 21.20 -16.30 -22.49
N ASP A 589 22.02 -17.35 -22.35
CA ASP A 589 23.48 -17.23 -22.53
C ASP A 589 23.81 -16.71 -23.93
N THR A 590 23.15 -17.22 -24.96
CA THR A 590 23.37 -16.76 -26.35
C THR A 590 23.11 -15.26 -26.48
N VAL A 591 21.99 -14.77 -25.94
CA VAL A 591 21.65 -13.34 -25.96
C VAL A 591 22.69 -12.51 -25.19
N LEU A 592 23.06 -12.94 -23.99
CA LEU A 592 24.06 -12.25 -23.17
C LEU A 592 25.43 -12.22 -23.85
N GLN A 593 25.84 -13.28 -24.54
CA GLN A 593 27.09 -13.28 -25.32
C GLN A 593 27.06 -12.26 -26.46
N ARG A 594 25.92 -12.10 -27.15
CA ARG A 594 25.78 -11.07 -28.19
C ARG A 594 25.90 -9.66 -27.58
N MET A 595 25.26 -9.42 -26.44
CA MET A 595 25.36 -8.15 -25.73
C MET A 595 26.80 -7.84 -25.28
N ILE A 596 27.49 -8.81 -24.67
CA ILE A 596 28.90 -8.65 -24.25
C ILE A 596 29.80 -8.35 -25.46
N GLY A 597 29.57 -9.03 -26.59
CA GLY A 597 30.28 -8.77 -27.84
C GLY A 597 30.11 -7.32 -28.31
N LYS A 598 28.86 -6.84 -28.37
CA LYS A 598 28.52 -5.45 -28.71
C LYS A 598 29.13 -4.44 -27.75
N SER A 599 29.16 -4.72 -26.45
CA SER A 599 29.85 -3.85 -25.47
C SER A 599 31.36 -3.82 -25.70
N GLY A 600 31.99 -4.95 -26.04
CA GLY A 600 33.42 -5.00 -26.35
C GLY A 600 33.79 -4.22 -27.62
N GLU A 601 32.91 -4.19 -28.62
CA GLU A 601 33.05 -3.33 -29.80
C GLU A 601 33.02 -1.84 -29.42
N LEU A 602 32.11 -1.43 -28.53
CA LEU A 602 32.02 -0.05 -28.05
C LEU A 602 33.23 0.41 -27.26
N THR A 603 33.78 -0.46 -26.40
CA THR A 603 34.96 -0.12 -25.58
C THR A 603 36.28 -0.30 -26.33
N GLY A 604 36.23 -0.85 -27.56
CA GLY A 604 37.43 -1.19 -28.34
C GLY A 604 38.29 -2.28 -27.69
N GLN A 605 37.73 -3.02 -26.73
CA GLN A 605 38.43 -4.05 -25.95
C GLN A 605 37.53 -5.27 -25.80
N PRO A 606 37.99 -6.48 -26.16
CA PRO A 606 37.25 -7.70 -25.92
C PRO A 606 36.97 -7.85 -24.43
N ILE A 607 35.69 -7.93 -24.06
CA ILE A 607 35.28 -8.21 -22.69
C ILE A 607 35.45 -9.72 -22.48
N PRO A 608 36.32 -10.17 -21.56
CA PRO A 608 36.58 -11.59 -21.37
C PRO A 608 35.32 -12.32 -20.91
N ARG A 609 35.04 -13.45 -21.54
CA ARG A 609 33.91 -14.32 -21.16
C ARG A 609 34.20 -14.94 -19.80
N ILE A 610 33.32 -14.70 -18.84
CA ILE A 610 33.35 -15.39 -17.54
C ILE A 610 32.49 -16.63 -17.69
N GLN A 611 33.14 -17.78 -17.73
CA GLN A 611 32.46 -19.08 -17.73
C GLN A 611 31.93 -19.34 -16.31
N PRO A 612 30.66 -19.74 -16.15
CA PRO A 612 30.19 -20.24 -14.88
C PRO A 612 30.97 -21.50 -14.50
N ILE A 613 31.25 -21.64 -13.22
CA ILE A 613 31.76 -22.87 -12.63
C ILE A 613 30.56 -23.65 -12.12
N ASP A 614 30.55 -24.96 -12.35
CA ASP A 614 29.59 -25.87 -11.75
C ASP A 614 30.18 -26.61 -10.54
N SER A 615 29.30 -27.05 -9.65
CA SER A 615 29.63 -27.97 -8.58
C SER A 615 28.45 -28.88 -8.31
N GLU A 616 28.71 -30.15 -8.00
CA GLU A 616 27.68 -31.12 -7.63
C GLU A 616 27.71 -31.41 -6.14
N ARG A 617 26.56 -31.30 -5.47
CA ARG A 617 26.41 -31.65 -4.06
C ARG A 617 24.98 -32.08 -3.77
N ASN A 618 24.82 -33.17 -3.00
CA ASN A 618 23.51 -33.68 -2.57
C ASN A 618 22.51 -33.92 -3.73
N GLY A 619 23.00 -34.31 -4.91
CA GLY A 619 22.15 -34.53 -6.10
C GLY A 619 21.70 -33.25 -6.81
N PHE A 620 22.25 -32.09 -6.45
CA PHE A 620 22.04 -30.81 -7.13
C PHE A 620 23.29 -30.39 -7.88
N THR A 621 23.10 -29.85 -9.08
CA THR A 621 24.14 -29.11 -9.79
C THR A 621 23.95 -27.63 -9.52
N THR A 622 25.01 -26.95 -9.07
CA THR A 622 25.00 -25.51 -8.82
C THR A 622 25.97 -24.81 -9.75
N TRP A 623 25.48 -23.84 -10.52
CA TRP A 623 26.28 -22.93 -11.35
C TRP A 623 26.43 -21.57 -10.66
N PHE A 624 27.62 -21.00 -10.74
CA PHE A 624 27.93 -19.67 -10.21
C PHE A 624 29.07 -19.01 -10.99
N LEU A 625 29.16 -17.69 -10.94
CA LEU A 625 30.24 -16.94 -11.58
C LEU A 625 31.33 -16.60 -10.54
N PRO A 626 32.60 -17.00 -10.76
CA PRO A 626 33.67 -16.76 -9.80
C PRO A 626 34.20 -15.32 -9.92
N PHE A 627 33.51 -14.36 -9.32
CA PHE A 627 34.05 -13.00 -9.20
C PHE A 627 34.88 -12.85 -7.92
N PRO A 628 36.03 -12.14 -7.97
CA PRO A 628 36.87 -11.93 -6.78
C PRO A 628 36.16 -11.27 -5.60
N VAL A 629 35.06 -10.55 -5.86
CA VAL A 629 34.28 -9.86 -4.82
C VAL A 629 33.29 -10.78 -4.09
N PHE A 630 33.04 -11.98 -4.59
CA PHE A 630 32.10 -12.92 -4.00
C PHE A 630 32.75 -13.77 -2.91
N THR A 631 31.95 -14.10 -1.89
CA THR A 631 32.34 -14.94 -0.74
C THR A 631 31.40 -16.15 -0.66
N ASP A 632 31.69 -17.17 0.14
CA ASP A 632 30.78 -18.32 0.27
C ASP A 632 29.38 -17.93 0.77
N GLY A 633 29.29 -16.90 1.61
CA GLY A 633 28.03 -16.34 2.10
C GLY A 633 27.37 -15.34 1.14
N PHE A 634 28.06 -14.91 0.08
CA PHE A 634 27.52 -14.06 -0.99
C PHE A 634 28.11 -14.48 -2.34
N MET A 635 27.46 -15.46 -2.95
CA MET A 635 27.79 -16.05 -4.25
C MET A 635 26.48 -16.26 -5.03
N PRO A 636 26.11 -15.30 -5.90
CA PRO A 636 25.00 -15.47 -6.82
C PRO A 636 25.11 -16.78 -7.58
N SER A 637 24.09 -17.62 -7.46
CA SER A 637 24.11 -19.00 -7.95
C SER A 637 22.73 -19.50 -8.34
N VAL A 638 22.72 -20.48 -9.23
CA VAL A 638 21.55 -21.25 -9.61
C VAL A 638 21.82 -22.70 -9.28
N SER A 639 20.97 -23.33 -8.47
CA SER A 639 21.07 -24.72 -8.08
C SER A 639 19.81 -25.47 -8.53
N LEU A 640 19.94 -26.63 -9.18
CA LEU A 640 18.78 -27.41 -9.58
C LEU A 640 19.06 -28.90 -9.70
N ASN A 641 17.99 -29.68 -9.66
CA ASN A 641 17.92 -31.08 -10.08
C ASN A 641 16.66 -31.30 -10.94
N ASP A 642 16.19 -32.54 -11.08
CA ASP A 642 14.98 -32.83 -11.87
C ASP A 642 13.67 -32.37 -11.21
N SER A 643 13.67 -32.08 -9.91
CA SER A 643 12.48 -31.73 -9.13
C SER A 643 12.43 -30.27 -8.68
N TRP A 644 13.59 -29.66 -8.42
CA TRP A 644 13.67 -28.36 -7.77
C TRP A 644 14.69 -27.46 -8.43
N PHE A 645 14.36 -26.17 -8.43
CA PHE A 645 15.17 -25.07 -8.91
C PHE A 645 15.30 -24.04 -7.78
N ALA A 646 16.50 -23.50 -7.59
CA ALA A 646 16.75 -22.35 -6.73
C ALA A 646 17.65 -21.32 -7.42
N ALA A 647 17.26 -20.05 -7.38
CA ALA A 647 18.12 -18.91 -7.68
C ALA A 647 18.41 -18.18 -6.38
N SER A 648 19.68 -17.95 -6.06
CA SER A 648 20.08 -17.48 -4.74
C SER A 648 21.29 -16.56 -4.77
N THR A 649 21.39 -15.66 -3.79
CA THR A 649 22.62 -14.91 -3.50
C THR A 649 23.64 -15.72 -2.69
N SER A 650 23.31 -16.93 -2.23
CA SER A 650 24.24 -17.82 -1.53
C SER A 650 24.02 -19.29 -1.90
N ARG A 651 25.06 -19.92 -2.46
CA ARG A 651 25.06 -21.36 -2.74
C ARG A 651 24.74 -22.20 -1.50
N GLY A 652 25.28 -21.84 -0.34
CA GLY A 652 25.06 -22.58 0.90
C GLY A 652 23.59 -22.60 1.30
N GLN A 653 22.98 -21.41 1.38
CA GLN A 653 21.56 -21.27 1.70
C GLN A 653 20.67 -22.03 0.69
N ALA A 654 20.95 -21.88 -0.61
CA ALA A 654 20.19 -22.57 -1.65
C ALA A 654 20.16 -24.09 -1.45
N LEU A 655 21.32 -24.70 -1.20
CA LEU A 655 21.44 -26.15 -1.02
C LEU A 655 20.76 -26.64 0.26
N ASP A 656 20.84 -25.89 1.36
CA ASP A 656 20.18 -26.24 2.62
C ASP A 656 18.64 -26.18 2.49
N LEU A 657 18.13 -25.15 1.79
CA LEU A 657 16.70 -25.01 1.52
C LEU A 657 16.21 -26.07 0.54
N LEU A 658 16.97 -26.39 -0.51
CA LEU A 658 16.63 -27.45 -1.47
C LEU A 658 16.63 -28.84 -0.82
N ALA A 659 17.54 -29.08 0.12
CA ALA A 659 17.53 -30.30 0.93
C ALA A 659 16.25 -30.38 1.78
N SER A 660 15.85 -29.27 2.40
CA SER A 660 14.62 -29.16 3.19
C SER A 660 13.36 -29.36 2.32
N ALA A 661 13.34 -28.79 1.12
CA ALA A 661 12.25 -28.98 0.14
C ALA A 661 12.12 -30.44 -0.34
N SER A 662 13.21 -31.21 -0.27
CA SER A 662 13.23 -32.62 -0.66
C SER A 662 12.84 -33.57 0.47
N ASP A 663 12.53 -33.05 1.67
CA ASP A 663 12.10 -33.86 2.81
C ASP A 663 10.65 -34.38 2.59
N PRO A 664 10.43 -35.70 2.54
CA PRO A 664 9.09 -36.27 2.34
C PRO A 664 8.14 -36.09 3.54
N SER A 665 8.64 -35.64 4.69
CA SER A 665 7.83 -35.28 5.86
C SER A 665 7.22 -33.88 5.80
N ALA A 666 7.51 -33.13 4.73
CA ALA A 666 6.91 -31.83 4.44
C ALA A 666 5.38 -31.91 4.47
N ILE A 667 4.75 -31.09 5.31
CA ILE A 667 3.29 -30.97 5.37
C ILE A 667 2.85 -30.09 4.20
N GLU A 668 1.98 -30.62 3.35
CA GLU A 668 1.34 -29.85 2.29
C GLU A 668 0.45 -28.76 2.90
N SER A 669 0.60 -27.54 2.39
CA SER A 669 -0.24 -26.39 2.74
C SER A 669 -0.94 -25.84 1.49
N HIS A 670 -1.81 -24.85 1.64
CA HIS A 670 -2.52 -24.22 0.50
C HIS A 670 -2.57 -22.70 0.66
N GLY A 671 -2.75 -22.00 -0.45
CA GLY A 671 -2.97 -20.56 -0.47
C GLY A 671 -1.68 -19.75 -0.40
N LEU A 672 -1.68 -18.69 0.40
CA LEU A 672 -0.55 -17.78 0.58
C LEU A 672 0.02 -17.99 1.97
N ARG A 673 1.34 -17.94 2.14
CA ARG A 673 2.03 -17.71 3.42
C ARG A 673 3.09 -16.61 3.24
N VAL A 674 3.21 -15.64 4.14
CA VAL A 674 4.36 -14.72 4.27
C VAL A 674 4.74 -14.69 5.74
N MET A 675 6.00 -14.45 6.08
CA MET A 675 6.43 -14.33 7.47
C MET A 675 7.60 -13.36 7.54
N ILE A 676 7.63 -12.54 8.59
CA ILE A 676 8.74 -11.69 8.96
C ILE A 676 9.16 -12.09 10.38
N GLY A 677 10.35 -12.66 10.49
CA GLY A 677 10.96 -13.08 11.75
C GLY A 677 11.72 -11.89 12.33
N LEU A 678 11.09 -11.19 13.28
CA LEU A 678 11.63 -9.93 13.79
C LEU A 678 12.88 -10.14 14.64
N ASP A 679 13.05 -11.31 15.25
CA ASP A 679 14.28 -11.65 15.98
C ASP A 679 15.47 -11.78 15.02
N ALA A 680 15.35 -12.59 13.97
CA ALA A 680 16.42 -12.75 12.97
C ALA A 680 16.74 -11.43 12.26
N LEU A 681 15.73 -10.63 11.92
CA LEU A 681 15.91 -9.29 11.35
C LEU A 681 16.65 -8.36 12.32
N ARG A 682 16.21 -8.32 13.58
CA ARG A 682 16.80 -7.44 14.61
C ARG A 682 18.24 -7.82 14.92
N ASP A 683 18.54 -9.11 15.05
CA ASP A 683 19.88 -9.61 15.35
C ASP A 683 20.84 -9.32 14.19
N GLY A 684 20.42 -9.58 12.95
CA GLY A 684 21.20 -9.27 11.76
C GLY A 684 21.50 -7.77 11.62
N MET A 685 20.46 -6.93 11.76
CA MET A 685 20.59 -5.48 11.66
C MET A 685 21.42 -4.87 12.80
N ARG A 686 21.21 -5.32 14.04
CA ARG A 686 21.99 -4.84 15.20
C ARG A 686 23.47 -5.16 15.02
N LYS A 687 23.79 -6.40 14.68
CA LYS A 687 25.18 -6.80 14.45
C LYS A 687 25.82 -5.99 13.31
N ALA A 688 25.07 -5.70 12.24
CA ALA A 688 25.57 -4.81 11.18
C ALA A 688 25.84 -3.39 11.70
N CYS A 689 24.92 -2.80 12.46
CA CYS A 689 25.12 -1.47 13.07
C CYS A 689 26.33 -1.43 14.02
N GLU A 690 26.53 -2.47 14.84
CA GLU A 690 27.66 -2.57 15.77
C GLU A 690 29.00 -2.65 15.02
N VAL A 691 29.08 -3.41 13.92
CA VAL A 691 30.29 -3.49 13.07
C VAL A 691 30.57 -2.14 12.41
N ILE A 692 29.56 -1.50 11.82
CA ILE A 692 29.73 -0.20 11.16
C ILE A 692 30.17 0.86 12.18
N ARG A 693 29.58 0.86 13.38
CA ARG A 693 29.93 1.78 14.47
C ARG A 693 31.36 1.58 14.99
N ALA A 694 31.85 0.35 15.00
CA ALA A 694 33.23 0.05 15.39
C ALA A 694 34.26 0.49 14.34
N HIS A 695 33.83 0.68 13.09
CA HIS A 695 34.67 1.00 11.94
C HIS A 695 34.09 2.13 11.07
N PRO A 696 33.79 3.31 11.66
CA PRO A 696 33.10 4.40 10.94
C PRO A 696 33.89 4.90 9.73
N GLU A 697 35.22 4.83 9.78
CA GLU A 697 36.12 5.18 8.69
C GLU A 697 35.92 4.34 7.42
N ALA A 698 35.31 3.15 7.55
CA ALA A 698 35.16 2.22 6.44
C ALA A 698 33.83 2.37 5.68
N PHE A 699 32.83 3.07 6.23
CA PHE A 699 31.46 3.07 5.69
C PHE A 699 30.86 4.44 5.38
N ASP A 700 31.58 5.55 5.63
CA ASP A 700 31.11 6.92 5.38
C ASP A 700 29.65 7.12 5.87
N THR A 701 29.37 6.63 7.08
CA THR A 701 28.03 6.57 7.67
C THR A 701 28.00 7.41 8.94
N ASP A 702 26.96 8.22 9.09
CA ASP A 702 26.71 8.99 10.29
C ASP A 702 26.31 8.07 11.45
N VAL A 703 27.08 8.11 12.54
CA VAL A 703 26.82 7.30 13.73
C VAL A 703 25.46 7.63 14.35
N ALA A 704 24.98 8.88 14.21
CA ALA A 704 23.66 9.26 14.70
C ALA A 704 22.53 8.49 13.99
N GLN A 705 22.67 8.19 12.70
CA GLN A 705 21.71 7.37 11.95
C GLN A 705 21.71 5.91 12.44
N LEU A 706 22.87 5.39 12.87
CA LEU A 706 22.95 4.04 13.45
C LEU A 706 22.26 3.98 14.81
N ASP A 707 22.40 5.03 15.63
CA ASP A 707 21.72 5.11 16.93
C ASP A 707 20.19 5.15 16.77
N GLU A 708 19.68 5.84 15.76
CA GLU A 708 18.24 5.83 15.43
C GLU A 708 17.75 4.42 15.04
N VAL A 709 18.52 3.71 14.20
CA VAL A 709 18.20 2.32 13.83
C VAL A 709 18.22 1.42 15.07
N LEU A 710 19.25 1.51 15.92
CA LEU A 710 19.34 0.70 17.14
C LEU A 710 18.18 0.99 18.11
N ALA A 711 17.78 2.26 18.24
CA ALA A 711 16.62 2.66 19.04
C ALA A 711 15.31 2.08 18.47
N PHE A 712 15.14 2.09 17.14
CA PHE A 712 14.00 1.43 16.49
C PHE A 712 14.00 -0.09 16.71
N LEU A 713 15.15 -0.74 16.59
CA LEU A 713 15.30 -2.16 16.87
C LEU A 713 14.97 -2.50 18.33
N ASP A 714 15.28 -1.60 19.26
CA ASP A 714 14.92 -1.73 20.68
C ASP A 714 13.43 -1.53 20.92
N ALA A 715 12.82 -0.55 20.25
CA ALA A 715 11.40 -0.25 20.30
C ALA A 715 10.53 -1.43 19.83
N THR A 716 11.05 -2.29 18.96
CA THR A 716 10.34 -3.46 18.42
C THR A 716 10.59 -4.76 19.19
N ARG A 717 11.35 -4.77 20.29
CA ARG A 717 11.76 -6.00 21.02
C ARG A 717 10.61 -6.87 21.54
N GLU A 718 9.46 -6.29 21.77
CA GLU A 718 8.25 -6.99 22.24
C GLU A 718 7.60 -7.84 21.14
N LEU A 719 7.90 -7.54 19.87
CA LEU A 719 7.37 -8.26 18.71
C LEU A 719 8.31 -9.40 18.33
N GLU A 720 7.75 -10.60 18.22
CA GLU A 720 8.47 -11.81 17.81
C GLU A 720 8.41 -12.02 16.30
N ARG A 721 7.21 -11.91 15.72
CA ARG A 721 6.94 -12.27 14.34
C ARG A 721 5.72 -11.54 13.79
N ILE A 722 5.76 -11.19 12.52
CA ILE A 722 4.58 -10.82 11.72
C ILE A 722 4.37 -11.93 10.72
N GLU A 723 3.14 -12.40 10.55
CA GLU A 723 2.90 -13.51 9.65
C GLU A 723 1.68 -13.24 8.76
N VAL A 724 1.71 -13.69 7.49
CA VAL A 724 0.67 -13.68 6.42
C VAL A 724 0.10 -15.03 5.93
N ILE A 725 -1.20 -15.38 5.87
CA ILE A 725 -1.81 -16.67 5.42
C ILE A 725 -3.17 -16.29 4.88
N GLY A 726 -3.24 -16.28 3.57
CA GLY A 726 -4.51 -16.33 2.86
C GLY A 726 -4.89 -17.79 2.60
N ARG A 727 -6.16 -18.13 2.78
CA ARG A 727 -6.73 -19.42 2.41
C ARG A 727 -8.14 -19.24 1.91
N ARG A 728 -8.62 -20.18 1.10
CA ARG A 728 -10.00 -20.19 0.64
C ARG A 728 -10.75 -21.33 1.32
N GLU A 729 -11.77 -20.98 2.08
CA GLU A 729 -12.65 -21.91 2.78
C GLU A 729 -13.99 -22.03 2.04
N ALA A 730 -14.87 -22.93 2.49
CA ALA A 730 -16.16 -23.17 1.85
C ALA A 730 -17.08 -21.93 1.86
N ASP A 731 -16.88 -21.03 2.82
CA ASP A 731 -17.67 -19.81 3.03
C ASP A 731 -16.97 -18.53 2.51
N GLY A 732 -15.87 -18.68 1.76
CA GLY A 732 -15.21 -17.59 1.05
C GLY A 732 -13.71 -17.46 1.33
N LEU A 733 -13.15 -16.31 0.94
CA LEU A 733 -11.75 -15.98 1.22
C LEU A 733 -11.55 -15.73 2.73
N ARG A 734 -10.41 -16.18 3.26
CA ARG A 734 -10.00 -16.00 4.66
C ARG A 734 -8.57 -15.53 4.74
N THR A 735 -8.30 -14.57 5.61
CA THR A 735 -6.93 -14.09 5.84
C THR A 735 -6.77 -13.58 7.26
N SER A 736 -5.78 -14.10 7.99
CA SER A 736 -5.61 -13.89 9.44
C SER A 736 -4.42 -13.00 9.75
N ILE A 737 -4.42 -11.69 9.93
CA ILE A 737 -3.21 -11.01 10.42
C ILE A 737 -2.72 -11.54 11.79
N HIS A 738 -1.44 -11.89 12.00
CA HIS A 738 -0.90 -12.05 13.36
C HIS A 738 0.43 -11.28 13.56
N LEU A 739 0.40 -10.28 14.44
CA LEU A 739 1.57 -9.62 15.01
C LEU A 739 1.79 -10.24 16.39
N ARG A 740 2.64 -11.26 16.46
CA ARG A 740 2.89 -12.01 17.68
C ARG A 740 3.82 -11.24 18.61
N THR A 741 3.44 -11.16 19.88
CA THR A 741 4.26 -10.57 20.95
C THR A 741 4.86 -11.67 21.82
N ARG A 742 5.94 -11.34 22.55
CA ARG A 742 6.63 -12.24 23.48
C ARG A 742 5.88 -12.51 24.78
#